data_AF-A0A517W8E4-F1
#
_entry.id   AF-A0A517W8E4-F1
#
_cell.length_a   1.000
_cell.length_b   1.000
_cell.length_c   1.000
_cell.angle_alpha   90.00
_cell.angle_beta   90.00
_cell.angle_gamma   90.00
#
_symmetry.space_group_name_H-M   'P 1'
#
loop_
_entity.id
_entity.type
_entity.pdbx_description
1 polymer ?
#
loop_
_entity_poly.entity_id
_entity_poly.type
_entity_poly.pdbx_seq_one_letter_code
_entity_poly.pdbx_strand_id
1 'polypeptide(L)'
;MNMLSRPGTRVHSVWLLCLWTGLVCLTTVSSTHAAAPGELKPATYTFSPGPEFQFEFQERLIEAVPGDILELKAGTYHLHSGLNLVTDKVTIRGAGQDKTILSFKNQRDGSFGLLASGDNLVLENFAVEDTSHNAIKVLGAENVTFRGVRTEWTDGPKTTNGAYGLYPVQCRNVLIENCIAIGAADAGIYVGQSTDVVVRGSRAEANVAGIEIENTINADVYDNVVTNNTGGLLVFDLPGLPQKNGRHVRAFRNHIFKNNLANFAPKGNMVASVPAGSGVLIMATDEVEVFENRIEDNRSFSVSVVSFLIYGKKLKDPHYDPFPAQVYIHDNTIKGGGTDPDGELGLLLKSIVGTPLPAIVYDGVTAPSQEKEKQAAKTKSLTLANNGEVGFLNIDFSNLTPANIATGKYRPSGDLAPYEGTQESLQPVKLKPHGAPNLSQNTTLNVYYDAPRKLSELKLFKGNGADQQPAAGVIPYDLITTLFTDYTSKHRFIRLPPGKQISYQQSGVLEFPVGTMLIKTFAYPKDMRDSQAGERLLETRVEFLEPTGWYGYSYIWNEEQTNAELSLGGGEVEVDWIHADGQSRSTRHLVPNANQCLSCHSHHDKYVPIGPTAANLNRMFDYAHGAENQLAYLKRNDLIKDCPEPAAIERLPAFADAHSGNVNERVRAYLSVNCGHCHSPGGNARTTGLDLRYLQQDPAKIGVWKTPVAAGRGSGGRSYDIVPGAPEKSILMHRLQSNDLAARMPNIGNRIVHQEAVELIRQWISEMEATNDEAAQ
;
A
#
# COMPACT_ATOMS: atom_id res chain seq x y z
N MET A 1 47.32 62.81 -31.91
CA MET A 1 47.33 63.71 -33.08
C MET A 1 45.98 64.42 -33.13
N ASN A 2 46.01 65.74 -32.88
CA ASN A 2 45.10 66.86 -33.24
C ASN A 2 43.57 66.69 -33.08
N MET A 3 42.91 67.38 -32.13
CA MET A 3 42.50 68.81 -32.11
C MET A 3 41.36 69.12 -33.11
N LEU A 4 40.26 69.85 -32.87
CA LEU A 4 39.74 70.78 -31.83
C LEU A 4 38.22 70.94 -32.14
N SER A 5 37.28 71.18 -31.22
CA SER A 5 37.00 72.48 -30.62
C SER A 5 35.80 72.41 -29.64
N ARG A 6 35.83 73.25 -28.60
CA ARG A 6 34.75 73.59 -27.62
C ARG A 6 34.43 75.11 -27.78
N PRO A 7 33.64 75.84 -26.93
CA PRO A 7 32.72 75.49 -25.81
C PRO A 7 31.38 76.30 -25.79
N GLY A 8 30.49 76.00 -24.83
CA GLY A 8 29.33 76.86 -24.49
C GLY A 8 28.52 76.42 -23.25
N THR A 9 28.99 76.85 -22.08
CA THR A 9 28.40 77.02 -20.72
C THR A 9 26.91 76.77 -20.37
N ARG A 10 26.73 76.09 -19.21
CA ARG A 10 25.74 76.21 -18.07
C ARG A 10 24.23 76.04 -18.41
N VAL A 11 23.39 75.34 -17.63
CA VAL A 11 22.90 75.66 -16.27
C VAL A 11 22.07 74.46 -15.73
N HIS A 12 22.02 74.34 -14.40
CA HIS A 12 21.24 73.48 -13.53
C HIS A 12 19.69 73.62 -13.60
N SER A 13 18.99 72.51 -13.28
CA SER A 13 17.83 72.44 -12.39
C SER A 13 16.45 73.03 -12.78
N VAL A 14 15.51 72.08 -12.94
CA VAL A 14 14.10 72.03 -12.46
C VAL A 14 13.10 73.11 -12.92
N TRP A 15 12.06 72.69 -13.68
CA TRP A 15 10.65 72.58 -13.26
C TRP A 15 9.66 72.53 -14.44
N LEU A 16 8.55 71.83 -14.17
CA LEU A 16 7.16 72.04 -14.64
C LEU A 16 6.67 71.45 -15.99
N LEU A 17 5.75 70.48 -15.81
CA LEU A 17 4.42 70.31 -16.43
C LEU A 17 4.27 70.08 -17.95
N CYS A 18 3.65 68.95 -18.31
CA CYS A 18 2.21 68.92 -18.66
C CYS A 18 1.70 67.52 -19.03
N LEU A 19 0.62 67.12 -18.34
CA LEU A 19 -0.60 66.46 -18.85
C LEU A 19 -0.45 65.32 -19.86
N TRP A 20 -0.77 64.10 -19.43
CA TRP A 20 -1.48 63.13 -20.27
C TRP A 20 -2.59 62.45 -19.48
N THR A 21 -3.77 62.45 -20.09
CA THR A 21 -5.07 62.03 -19.57
C THR A 21 -5.12 60.54 -19.25
N GLY A 22 -5.45 60.21 -18.00
CA GLY A 22 -5.67 58.84 -17.55
C GLY A 22 -7.02 58.29 -18.01
N LEU A 23 -6.97 57.17 -18.73
CA LEU A 23 -8.08 56.23 -18.85
C LEU A 23 -7.80 55.09 -17.86
N VAL A 24 -8.34 55.23 -16.65
CA VAL A 24 -8.31 54.16 -15.64
C VAL A 24 -9.38 53.15 -16.05
N CYS A 25 -8.94 52.01 -16.61
CA CYS A 25 -9.77 50.82 -16.64
C CYS A 25 -9.91 50.33 -15.19
N LEU A 26 -11.01 50.71 -14.54
CA LEU A 26 -11.48 50.04 -13.34
C LEU A 26 -11.84 48.60 -13.73
N THR A 27 -10.90 47.67 -13.55
CA THR A 27 -11.24 46.26 -13.40
C THR A 27 -11.87 46.12 -12.03
N THR A 28 -13.19 46.17 -11.98
CA THR A 28 -13.96 45.75 -10.82
C THR A 28 -13.68 44.27 -10.59
N VAL A 29 -12.79 43.98 -9.64
CA VAL A 29 -12.75 42.67 -9.00
C VAL A 29 -14.05 42.58 -8.19
N SER A 30 -15.09 42.03 -8.80
CA SER A 30 -16.28 41.64 -8.07
C SER A 30 -15.85 40.63 -7.02
N SER A 31 -15.93 41.03 -5.76
CA SER A 31 -15.96 40.15 -4.61
C SER A 31 -16.99 39.06 -4.87
N THR A 32 -16.52 37.86 -5.18
CA THR A 32 -17.35 36.67 -5.26
C THR A 32 -17.94 36.45 -3.88
N HIS A 33 -19.23 36.78 -3.74
CA HIS A 33 -20.05 36.26 -2.67
C HIS A 33 -19.90 34.73 -2.69
N ALA A 34 -19.75 34.11 -1.52
CA ALA A 34 -19.85 32.67 -1.38
C ALA A 34 -21.13 32.22 -2.10
N ALA A 35 -20.96 31.51 -3.22
CA ALA A 35 -22.06 30.88 -3.90
C ALA A 35 -22.72 29.92 -2.90
N ALA A 36 -24.05 29.94 -2.80
CA ALA A 36 -24.76 28.85 -2.14
C ALA A 36 -24.24 27.51 -2.70
N PRO A 37 -24.10 26.44 -1.89
CA PRO A 37 -23.54 25.18 -2.35
C PRO A 37 -24.33 24.71 -3.57
N GLY A 38 -23.72 24.88 -4.74
CA GLY A 38 -24.29 24.45 -6.00
C GLY A 38 -24.33 22.93 -5.99
N GLU A 39 -25.35 22.37 -6.61
CA GLU A 39 -25.44 20.92 -6.84
C GLU A 39 -24.15 20.44 -7.51
N LEU A 40 -23.30 19.71 -6.77
CA LEU A 40 -22.03 19.17 -7.26
C LEU A 40 -22.33 18.21 -8.43
N LYS A 41 -21.91 18.59 -9.65
CA LYS A 41 -22.16 17.84 -10.89
C LYS A 41 -20.87 17.28 -11.47
N PRO A 42 -20.90 16.06 -12.02
CA PRO A 42 -19.77 15.48 -12.73
C PRO A 42 -19.31 16.38 -13.87
N ALA A 43 -18.01 16.53 -14.01
CA ALA A 43 -17.39 17.34 -15.05
C ALA A 43 -16.14 16.68 -15.63
N THR A 44 -15.65 17.24 -16.73
CA THR A 44 -14.37 16.88 -17.32
C THR A 44 -13.35 17.95 -16.97
N TYR A 45 -12.25 17.55 -16.34
CA TYR A 45 -11.15 18.43 -15.94
C TYR A 45 -9.92 18.06 -16.73
N THR A 46 -9.29 19.04 -17.38
CA THR A 46 -8.13 18.79 -18.24
C THR A 46 -6.86 19.36 -17.61
N PHE A 47 -5.83 18.52 -17.51
CA PHE A 47 -4.53 18.86 -16.92
C PHE A 47 -3.42 18.85 -17.97
N SER A 48 -2.52 19.82 -17.88
CA SER A 48 -1.30 19.88 -18.71
C SER A 48 -0.07 19.68 -17.81
N PRO A 49 1.05 19.17 -18.33
CA PRO A 49 2.27 19.07 -17.54
C PRO A 49 2.74 20.44 -17.06
N GLY A 50 3.20 20.53 -15.82
CA GLY A 50 3.70 21.77 -15.21
C GLY A 50 4.19 21.55 -13.78
N PRO A 51 4.89 22.53 -13.19
CA PRO A 51 5.43 22.42 -11.82
C PRO A 51 4.35 22.27 -10.74
N GLU A 52 3.18 22.88 -10.95
CA GLU A 52 2.07 22.84 -10.00
C GLU A 52 1.15 21.62 -10.18
N PHE A 53 1.34 20.83 -11.25
CA PHE A 53 0.45 19.73 -11.61
C PHE A 53 0.23 18.76 -10.44
N GLN A 54 1.28 18.44 -9.69
CA GLN A 54 1.16 17.50 -8.58
C GLN A 54 0.08 17.95 -7.59
N PHE A 55 0.14 19.21 -7.15
CA PHE A 55 -0.77 19.75 -6.15
C PHE A 55 -2.17 19.96 -6.73
N GLU A 56 -2.27 20.54 -7.93
CA GLU A 56 -3.56 20.73 -8.62
C GLU A 56 -4.29 19.40 -8.87
N PHE A 57 -3.56 18.37 -9.29
CA PHE A 57 -4.15 17.06 -9.55
C PHE A 57 -4.54 16.36 -8.25
N GLN A 58 -3.72 16.44 -7.19
CA GLN A 58 -4.07 15.91 -5.87
C GLN A 58 -5.30 16.59 -5.27
N GLU A 59 -5.38 17.93 -5.34
CA GLU A 59 -6.57 18.68 -4.95
C GLU A 59 -7.79 18.23 -5.76
N ARG A 60 -7.63 17.99 -7.08
CA ARG A 60 -8.75 17.48 -7.87
C ARG A 60 -9.18 16.07 -7.47
N LEU A 61 -8.26 15.16 -7.19
CA LEU A 61 -8.57 13.81 -6.72
C LEU A 61 -9.31 13.79 -5.38
N ILE A 62 -9.12 14.81 -4.53
CA ILE A 62 -9.80 14.96 -3.23
C ILE A 62 -11.23 15.45 -3.43
N GLU A 63 -11.40 16.45 -4.28
CA GLU A 63 -12.69 17.10 -4.54
C GLU A 63 -13.49 16.44 -5.68
N ALA A 64 -13.00 15.33 -6.22
CA ALA A 64 -13.63 14.61 -7.32
C ALA A 64 -15.01 14.09 -6.89
N VAL A 65 -16.00 14.21 -7.77
CA VAL A 65 -17.36 13.71 -7.56
C VAL A 65 -17.62 12.47 -8.44
N PRO A 66 -18.52 11.55 -8.05
CA PRO A 66 -18.80 10.37 -8.86
C PRO A 66 -19.28 10.69 -10.27
N GLY A 67 -18.50 10.27 -11.27
CA GLY A 67 -18.72 10.56 -12.70
C GLY A 67 -17.69 11.50 -13.30
N ASP A 68 -16.79 12.09 -12.50
CA ASP A 68 -15.73 12.96 -13.02
C ASP A 68 -14.79 12.24 -13.98
N ILE A 69 -14.35 12.99 -14.98
CA ILE A 69 -13.34 12.56 -15.94
C ILE A 69 -12.13 13.50 -15.81
N LEU A 70 -11.01 12.94 -15.38
CA LEU A 70 -9.74 13.64 -15.23
C LEU A 70 -8.86 13.36 -16.45
N GLU A 71 -8.84 14.28 -17.40
CA GLU A 71 -8.12 14.16 -18.66
C GLU A 71 -6.72 14.74 -18.58
N LEU A 72 -5.72 13.88 -18.77
CA LEU A 72 -4.31 14.22 -18.84
C LEU A 72 -3.91 14.38 -20.30
N LYS A 73 -3.48 15.58 -20.68
CA LYS A 73 -2.92 15.82 -22.02
C LYS A 73 -1.65 14.99 -22.25
N ALA A 74 -1.20 14.92 -23.51
CA ALA A 74 0.09 14.35 -23.83
C ALA A 74 1.22 15.15 -23.17
N GLY A 75 2.22 14.45 -22.65
CA GLY A 75 3.40 14.98 -22.00
C GLY A 75 3.85 14.14 -20.81
N THR A 76 4.96 14.55 -20.21
CA THR A 76 5.55 13.90 -19.02
C THR A 76 5.31 14.76 -17.79
N TYR A 77 4.66 14.18 -16.80
CA TYR A 77 4.33 14.78 -15.52
C TYR A 77 5.31 14.26 -14.48
N HIS A 78 6.09 15.15 -13.86
CA HIS A 78 7.09 14.77 -12.87
C HIS A 78 6.47 14.86 -11.46
N LEU A 79 6.36 13.70 -10.81
CA LEU A 79 5.74 13.55 -9.50
C LEU A 79 6.81 13.14 -8.48
N HIS A 80 6.74 13.75 -7.30
CA HIS A 80 7.57 13.41 -6.15
C HIS A 80 6.75 12.82 -5.00
N SER A 81 5.42 12.84 -5.07
CA SER A 81 4.52 12.19 -4.12
C SER A 81 3.56 11.23 -4.84
N GLY A 82 3.23 10.12 -4.18
CA GLY A 82 2.18 9.21 -4.64
C GLY A 82 0.79 9.87 -4.70
N LEU A 83 -0.06 9.37 -5.59
CA LEU A 83 -1.44 9.82 -5.80
C LEU A 83 -2.44 8.91 -5.07
N ASN A 84 -3.54 9.49 -4.58
CA ASN A 84 -4.58 8.76 -3.84
C ASN A 84 -5.97 9.13 -4.36
N LEU A 85 -6.79 8.12 -4.67
CA LEU A 85 -8.16 8.29 -5.17
C LEU A 85 -9.13 7.37 -4.43
N VAL A 86 -10.09 7.96 -3.74
CA VAL A 86 -11.09 7.21 -2.96
C VAL A 86 -12.51 7.38 -3.48
N THR A 87 -12.75 8.38 -4.33
CA THR A 87 -14.06 8.65 -4.92
C THR A 87 -14.46 7.58 -5.91
N ASP A 88 -15.67 7.05 -5.76
CA ASP A 88 -16.28 6.14 -6.72
C ASP A 88 -16.50 6.80 -8.08
N LYS A 89 -16.49 6.00 -9.13
CA LYS A 89 -16.85 6.35 -10.51
C LYS A 89 -16.05 7.51 -11.09
N VAL A 90 -14.77 7.58 -10.77
CA VAL A 90 -13.85 8.51 -11.42
C VAL A 90 -13.19 7.82 -12.62
N THR A 91 -13.00 8.57 -13.70
CA THR A 91 -12.17 8.16 -14.84
C THR A 91 -10.90 8.99 -14.87
N ILE A 92 -9.72 8.36 -14.87
CA ILE A 92 -8.45 9.03 -15.22
C ILE A 92 -8.07 8.60 -16.63
N ARG A 93 -7.98 9.57 -17.55
CA ARG A 93 -7.75 9.32 -18.97
C ARG A 93 -6.54 10.09 -19.46
N GLY A 94 -5.57 9.41 -20.08
CA GLY A 94 -4.51 10.04 -20.84
C GLY A 94 -4.75 10.06 -22.35
N ALA A 95 -3.80 10.63 -23.09
CA ALA A 95 -3.81 10.70 -24.55
C ALA A 95 -3.26 9.43 -25.24
N GLY A 96 -2.81 8.44 -24.46
CA GLY A 96 -2.18 7.19 -24.89
C GLY A 96 -1.04 6.79 -23.95
N GLN A 97 -0.82 5.49 -23.73
CA GLN A 97 0.21 4.96 -22.84
C GLN A 97 1.66 5.31 -23.23
N ASP A 98 1.89 5.77 -24.47
CA ASP A 98 3.19 6.26 -24.94
C ASP A 98 3.23 7.79 -25.10
N LYS A 99 2.14 8.48 -24.72
CA LYS A 99 1.96 9.93 -24.91
C LYS A 99 1.78 10.67 -23.59
N THR A 100 1.08 10.09 -22.62
CA THR A 100 0.85 10.66 -21.29
C THR A 100 1.61 9.82 -20.29
N ILE A 101 2.61 10.41 -19.63
CA ILE A 101 3.53 9.71 -18.73
C ILE A 101 3.53 10.38 -17.36
N LEU A 102 3.17 9.63 -16.32
CA LEU A 102 3.34 10.01 -14.92
C LEU A 102 4.66 9.43 -14.41
N SER A 103 5.70 10.26 -14.33
CA SER A 103 7.05 9.84 -13.94
C SER A 103 7.29 10.10 -12.45
N PHE A 104 7.61 9.04 -11.73
CA PHE A 104 7.93 9.01 -10.30
C PHE A 104 9.43 8.84 -10.03
N LYS A 105 10.28 9.06 -11.04
CA LYS A 105 11.74 8.92 -10.94
C LYS A 105 12.36 9.68 -9.77
N ASN A 106 11.72 10.77 -9.33
CA ASN A 106 12.13 11.60 -8.20
C ASN A 106 11.17 11.49 -7.00
N GLN A 107 10.49 10.35 -6.83
CA GLN A 107 9.58 10.11 -5.70
C GLN A 107 10.33 10.25 -4.37
N ARG A 108 9.74 11.06 -3.48
CA ARG A 108 10.22 11.40 -2.13
C ARG A 108 9.23 11.00 -1.05
N ASP A 109 7.97 10.76 -1.42
CA ASP A 109 6.92 10.33 -0.50
C ASP A 109 5.94 9.33 -1.15
N GLY A 110 5.35 8.50 -0.28
CA GLY A 110 4.50 7.39 -0.67
C GLY A 110 5.26 6.19 -1.25
N SER A 111 4.60 5.03 -1.22
CA SER A 111 5.10 3.76 -1.76
C SER A 111 4.27 3.29 -2.97
N PHE A 112 3.60 4.22 -3.65
CA PHE A 112 2.74 3.95 -4.79
C PHE A 112 2.86 5.08 -5.82
N GLY A 113 2.67 4.78 -7.10
CA GLY A 113 2.36 5.81 -8.09
C GLY A 113 0.92 6.30 -7.91
N LEU A 114 -0.03 5.37 -7.93
CA LEU A 114 -1.45 5.60 -7.63
C LEU A 114 -1.97 4.52 -6.68
N LEU A 115 -2.57 4.93 -5.56
CA LEU A 115 -3.38 4.10 -4.68
C LEU A 115 -4.85 4.49 -4.86
N ALA A 116 -5.71 3.53 -5.19
CA ALA A 116 -7.14 3.77 -5.31
C ALA A 116 -7.99 2.73 -4.57
N SER A 117 -9.20 3.14 -4.17
CA SER A 117 -10.17 2.28 -3.48
C SER A 117 -11.63 2.52 -3.89
N GLY A 118 -11.91 3.51 -4.74
CA GLY A 118 -13.26 3.81 -5.20
C GLY A 118 -13.80 2.79 -6.21
N ASP A 119 -15.09 2.49 -6.13
CA ASP A 119 -15.79 1.58 -7.04
C ASP A 119 -16.01 2.19 -8.42
N ASN A 120 -16.29 1.39 -9.46
CA ASN A 120 -16.58 1.85 -10.83
C ASN A 120 -15.45 2.68 -11.46
N LEU A 121 -14.21 2.46 -11.01
CA LEU A 121 -13.01 3.16 -11.43
C LEU A 121 -12.59 2.79 -12.85
N VAL A 122 -12.24 3.79 -13.67
CA VAL A 122 -11.64 3.60 -14.99
C VAL A 122 -10.30 4.32 -15.07
N LEU A 123 -9.23 3.56 -15.32
CA LEU A 123 -7.90 4.07 -15.61
C LEU A 123 -7.57 3.74 -17.07
N GLU A 124 -7.36 4.76 -17.91
CA GLU A 124 -7.12 4.50 -19.33
C GLU A 124 -6.12 5.41 -20.03
N ASN A 125 -5.33 4.82 -20.93
CA ASN A 125 -4.49 5.53 -21.90
C ASN A 125 -3.37 6.40 -21.31
N PHE A 126 -2.67 5.96 -20.26
CA PHE A 126 -1.49 6.64 -19.71
C PHE A 126 -0.43 5.66 -19.17
N ALA A 127 0.77 6.16 -18.88
CA ALA A 127 1.83 5.41 -18.25
C ALA A 127 2.13 5.89 -16.82
N VAL A 128 2.58 4.96 -15.98
CA VAL A 128 3.21 5.21 -14.68
C VAL A 128 4.62 4.64 -14.71
N GLU A 129 5.61 5.49 -14.46
CA GLU A 129 7.03 5.14 -14.57
C GLU A 129 7.79 5.34 -13.27
N ASP A 130 8.74 4.44 -12.98
CA ASP A 130 9.79 4.59 -11.99
C ASP A 130 9.30 4.85 -10.54
N THR A 131 8.22 4.18 -10.12
CA THR A 131 7.73 4.30 -8.75
C THR A 131 8.68 3.66 -7.75
N SER A 132 8.74 4.23 -6.54
CA SER A 132 9.57 3.71 -5.44
C SER A 132 9.14 2.30 -5.05
N HIS A 133 7.86 1.99 -5.10
CA HIS A 133 7.35 0.65 -4.84
C HIS A 133 6.24 0.37 -5.87
N ASN A 134 5.00 0.05 -5.50
CA ASN A 134 4.02 -0.39 -6.50
C ASN A 134 3.62 0.73 -7.48
N ALA A 135 3.37 0.40 -8.75
CA ALA A 135 2.99 1.42 -9.72
C ALA A 135 1.53 1.86 -9.50
N ILE A 136 0.57 0.95 -9.69
CA ILE A 136 -0.86 1.23 -9.46
C ILE A 136 -1.48 0.14 -8.60
N LYS A 137 -1.88 0.49 -7.37
CA LYS A 137 -2.62 -0.39 -6.46
C LYS A 137 -4.08 0.01 -6.38
N VAL A 138 -4.98 -0.93 -6.60
CA VAL A 138 -6.41 -0.77 -6.34
C VAL A 138 -6.81 -1.78 -5.26
N LEU A 139 -7.35 -1.28 -4.14
CA LEU A 139 -7.62 -2.10 -2.97
C LEU A 139 -9.12 -2.09 -2.66
N GLY A 140 -9.74 -3.26 -2.60
CA GLY A 140 -11.10 -3.41 -2.07
C GLY A 140 -12.25 -2.99 -3.00
N ALA A 141 -11.95 -2.48 -4.19
CA ALA A 141 -12.97 -1.88 -5.08
C ALA A 141 -13.74 -2.89 -5.94
N GLU A 142 -14.97 -2.55 -6.30
CA GLU A 142 -15.82 -3.24 -7.28
C GLU A 142 -15.85 -2.48 -8.62
N ASN A 143 -15.91 -3.20 -9.75
CA ASN A 143 -16.01 -2.65 -11.11
C ASN A 143 -14.78 -1.80 -11.51
N VAL A 144 -13.60 -2.42 -11.51
CA VAL A 144 -12.33 -1.74 -11.80
C VAL A 144 -11.90 -2.03 -13.23
N THR A 145 -11.61 -0.99 -14.02
CA THR A 145 -11.09 -1.12 -15.38
C THR A 145 -9.71 -0.47 -15.52
N PHE A 146 -8.75 -1.24 -16.01
CA PHE A 146 -7.49 -0.77 -16.58
C PHE A 146 -7.53 -0.98 -18.10
N ARG A 147 -7.36 0.09 -18.89
CA ARG A 147 -7.41 0.01 -20.36
C ARG A 147 -6.28 0.79 -21.01
N GLY A 148 -5.37 0.12 -21.71
CA GLY A 148 -4.26 0.83 -22.36
C GLY A 148 -3.41 1.58 -21.34
N VAL A 149 -3.13 0.95 -20.20
CA VAL A 149 -2.27 1.51 -19.15
C VAL A 149 -0.92 0.82 -19.20
N ARG A 150 0.17 1.60 -19.17
CA ARG A 150 1.54 1.09 -19.07
C ARG A 150 2.11 1.33 -17.67
N THR A 151 2.77 0.32 -17.10
CA THR A 151 3.62 0.47 -15.92
C THR A 151 5.03 0.02 -16.28
N GLU A 152 6.04 0.82 -15.91
CA GLU A 152 7.42 0.54 -16.31
C GLU A 152 8.46 1.05 -15.31
N TRP A 153 9.47 0.23 -15.01
CA TRP A 153 10.74 0.69 -14.48
C TRP A 153 11.74 0.84 -15.63
N THR A 154 11.95 2.09 -16.05
CA THR A 154 12.60 2.46 -17.32
C THR A 154 14.09 2.11 -17.37
N ASP A 155 14.67 1.90 -16.19
CA ASP A 155 16.04 1.48 -15.96
C ASP A 155 16.27 -0.03 -16.17
N GLY A 156 15.22 -0.77 -16.55
CA GLY A 156 15.23 -2.22 -16.75
C GLY A 156 15.10 -3.02 -15.46
N PRO A 157 15.16 -4.37 -15.55
CA PRO A 157 14.98 -5.26 -14.41
C PRO A 157 16.05 -5.08 -13.34
N LYS A 158 15.64 -4.67 -12.13
CA LYS A 158 16.52 -4.54 -10.97
C LYS A 158 15.80 -4.97 -9.72
N THR A 159 16.51 -5.59 -8.78
CA THR A 159 15.99 -5.91 -7.44
C THR A 159 15.53 -4.66 -6.67
N THR A 160 15.99 -3.47 -7.09
CA THR A 160 15.57 -2.17 -6.55
C THR A 160 14.29 -1.62 -7.18
N ASN A 161 13.64 -2.33 -8.11
CA ASN A 161 12.37 -1.88 -8.68
C ASN A 161 11.21 -2.11 -7.68
N GLY A 162 10.05 -1.53 -8.00
CA GLY A 162 8.83 -1.79 -7.26
C GLY A 162 8.33 -3.21 -7.45
N ALA A 163 7.51 -3.68 -6.49
CA ALA A 163 7.02 -5.06 -6.49
C ALA A 163 6.01 -5.29 -7.62
N TYR A 164 4.92 -4.53 -7.65
CA TYR A 164 3.80 -4.77 -8.56
C TYR A 164 3.57 -3.60 -9.54
N GLY A 165 3.36 -3.93 -10.82
CA GLY A 165 2.96 -2.97 -11.85
C GLY A 165 1.47 -2.60 -11.71
N LEU A 166 0.60 -3.43 -12.29
CA LEU A 166 -0.85 -3.34 -12.06
C LEU A 166 -1.23 -4.25 -10.90
N TYR A 167 -1.86 -3.70 -9.86
CA TYR A 167 -2.11 -4.39 -8.60
C TYR A 167 -3.55 -4.18 -8.06
N PRO A 168 -4.59 -4.70 -8.73
CA PRO A 168 -5.88 -4.95 -8.07
C PRO A 168 -5.76 -6.05 -7.02
N VAL A 169 -6.25 -5.78 -5.81
CA VAL A 169 -6.26 -6.74 -4.72
C VAL A 169 -7.49 -6.59 -3.84
N GLN A 170 -8.10 -7.73 -3.49
CA GLN A 170 -9.42 -7.74 -2.83
C GLN A 170 -10.51 -7.02 -3.63
N CYS A 171 -10.42 -7.09 -4.96
CA CYS A 171 -11.36 -6.43 -5.85
C CYS A 171 -12.41 -7.41 -6.38
N ARG A 172 -13.52 -6.86 -6.88
CA ARG A 172 -14.56 -7.61 -7.59
C ARG A 172 -14.80 -7.03 -8.97
N ASN A 173 -15.06 -7.88 -9.96
CA ASN A 173 -15.43 -7.47 -11.31
C ASN A 173 -14.35 -6.57 -11.95
N VAL A 174 -13.17 -7.16 -12.21
CA VAL A 174 -11.98 -6.45 -12.68
C VAL A 174 -11.72 -6.74 -14.15
N LEU A 175 -11.50 -5.68 -14.93
CA LEU A 175 -11.04 -5.75 -16.32
C LEU A 175 -9.64 -5.14 -16.44
N ILE A 176 -8.67 -5.92 -16.91
CA ILE A 176 -7.37 -5.45 -17.38
C ILE A 176 -7.29 -5.74 -18.87
N GLU A 177 -7.29 -4.70 -19.70
CA GLU A 177 -7.24 -4.88 -21.16
C GLU A 177 -6.22 -3.99 -21.85
N ASN A 178 -5.51 -4.55 -22.83
CA ASN A 178 -4.54 -3.84 -23.66
C ASN A 178 -3.47 -3.10 -22.84
N CYS A 179 -3.11 -3.62 -21.67
CA CYS A 179 -2.16 -3.00 -20.77
C CYS A 179 -0.73 -3.52 -20.98
N ILE A 180 0.25 -2.79 -20.47
CA ILE A 180 1.67 -3.15 -20.55
C ILE A 180 2.29 -3.07 -19.15
N ALA A 181 3.04 -4.10 -18.73
CA ALA A 181 3.79 -4.08 -17.48
C ALA A 181 5.23 -4.56 -17.69
N ILE A 182 6.20 -3.71 -17.32
CA ILE A 182 7.62 -3.92 -17.61
C ILE A 182 8.49 -3.67 -16.38
N GLY A 183 9.36 -4.63 -16.04
CA GLY A 183 10.45 -4.43 -15.07
C GLY A 183 10.07 -4.57 -13.59
N ALA A 184 8.89 -5.10 -13.26
CA ALA A 184 8.45 -5.29 -11.88
C ALA A 184 9.30 -6.36 -11.15
N ALA A 185 9.73 -6.07 -9.93
CA ALA A 185 10.55 -6.95 -9.11
C ALA A 185 9.77 -8.08 -8.42
N ASP A 186 8.44 -8.10 -8.58
CA ASP A 186 7.56 -9.17 -8.13
C ASP A 186 6.68 -9.63 -9.30
N ALA A 187 5.61 -8.89 -9.64
CA ALA A 187 4.76 -9.21 -10.77
C ALA A 187 4.40 -7.98 -11.63
N GLY A 188 4.44 -8.14 -12.95
CA GLY A 188 4.05 -7.10 -13.89
C GLY A 188 2.55 -6.79 -13.78
N ILE A 189 1.72 -7.81 -14.04
CA ILE A 189 0.28 -7.77 -13.82
C ILE A 189 -0.03 -8.73 -12.69
N TYR A 190 -0.43 -8.20 -11.54
CA TYR A 190 -0.79 -8.97 -10.36
C TYR A 190 -2.27 -8.82 -10.07
N VAL A 191 -2.98 -9.93 -9.88
CA VAL A 191 -4.35 -9.95 -9.37
C VAL A 191 -4.40 -10.84 -8.14
N GLY A 192 -4.63 -10.24 -6.98
CA GLY A 192 -4.63 -10.97 -5.71
C GLY A 192 -5.98 -10.96 -5.03
N GLN A 193 -6.36 -12.08 -4.40
CA GLN A 193 -7.49 -12.13 -3.46
C GLN A 193 -8.79 -11.56 -4.04
N SER A 194 -9.00 -11.66 -5.36
CA SER A 194 -10.09 -10.98 -6.07
C SER A 194 -11.15 -11.96 -6.58
N THR A 195 -12.24 -11.45 -7.13
CA THR A 195 -13.29 -12.28 -7.74
C THR A 195 -13.83 -11.67 -9.03
N ASP A 196 -14.12 -12.51 -10.02
CA ASP A 196 -14.64 -12.11 -11.34
C ASP A 196 -13.65 -11.21 -12.08
N VAL A 197 -12.63 -11.82 -12.70
CA VAL A 197 -11.49 -11.10 -13.28
C VAL A 197 -11.31 -11.46 -14.75
N VAL A 198 -11.04 -10.47 -15.59
CA VAL A 198 -10.59 -10.66 -16.98
C VAL A 198 -9.27 -9.91 -17.21
N VAL A 199 -8.23 -10.62 -17.63
CA VAL A 199 -6.96 -10.07 -18.11
C VAL A 199 -6.77 -10.43 -19.57
N ARG A 200 -6.81 -9.45 -20.47
CA ARG A 200 -6.77 -9.71 -21.91
C ARG A 200 -5.94 -8.75 -22.75
N GLY A 201 -5.45 -9.21 -23.90
CA GLY A 201 -4.80 -8.36 -24.90
C GLY A 201 -3.57 -7.62 -24.36
N SER A 202 -3.03 -8.03 -23.22
CA SER A 202 -2.02 -7.29 -22.48
C SER A 202 -0.62 -7.88 -22.69
N ARG A 203 0.41 -7.09 -22.39
CA ARG A 203 1.81 -7.50 -22.49
C ARG A 203 2.50 -7.42 -21.13
N ALA A 204 3.06 -8.53 -20.68
CA ALA A 204 3.92 -8.57 -19.50
C ALA A 204 5.34 -9.01 -19.89
N GLU A 205 6.31 -8.12 -19.66
CA GLU A 205 7.68 -8.30 -20.16
C GLU A 205 8.74 -7.91 -19.12
N ALA A 206 9.84 -8.65 -19.03
CA ALA A 206 10.98 -8.30 -18.19
C ALA A 206 10.66 -8.16 -16.67
N ASN A 207 9.63 -8.86 -16.19
CA ASN A 207 9.26 -8.92 -14.77
C ASN A 207 9.83 -10.19 -14.11
N VAL A 208 9.71 -10.33 -12.79
CA VAL A 208 9.90 -11.64 -12.15
C VAL A 208 8.76 -12.55 -12.56
N ALA A 209 7.53 -12.30 -12.12
CA ALA A 209 6.33 -12.91 -12.69
C ALA A 209 5.73 -11.99 -13.76
N GLY A 210 5.43 -12.52 -14.95
CA GLY A 210 4.76 -11.75 -15.99
C GLY A 210 3.33 -11.40 -15.58
N ILE A 211 2.49 -12.42 -15.48
CA ILE A 211 1.11 -12.31 -14.99
C ILE A 211 0.96 -13.26 -13.81
N GLU A 212 0.43 -12.76 -12.70
CA GLU A 212 0.18 -13.53 -11.48
C GLU A 212 -1.29 -13.42 -11.06
N ILE A 213 -1.93 -14.58 -10.91
CA ILE A 213 -3.29 -14.74 -10.37
C ILE A 213 -3.16 -15.44 -9.02
N GLU A 214 -3.21 -14.65 -7.94
CA GLU A 214 -2.99 -15.11 -6.57
C GLU A 214 -4.32 -15.19 -5.81
N ASN A 215 -4.65 -16.33 -5.20
CA ASN A 215 -5.81 -16.43 -4.29
C ASN A 215 -7.12 -15.88 -4.87
N THR A 216 -7.30 -15.98 -6.19
CA THR A 216 -8.38 -15.34 -6.93
C THR A 216 -9.40 -16.38 -7.37
N ILE A 217 -10.68 -15.99 -7.31
CA ILE A 217 -11.81 -16.85 -7.66
C ILE A 217 -12.40 -16.34 -8.98
N ASN A 218 -12.59 -17.22 -9.96
CA ASN A 218 -13.23 -16.90 -11.24
C ASN A 218 -12.45 -15.88 -12.07
N ALA A 219 -11.42 -16.34 -12.80
CA ALA A 219 -10.55 -15.48 -13.62
C ALA A 219 -10.33 -16.03 -15.05
N ASP A 220 -10.39 -15.13 -16.03
CA ASP A 220 -10.07 -15.38 -17.44
C ASP A 220 -8.81 -14.61 -17.83
N VAL A 221 -7.77 -15.31 -18.26
CA VAL A 221 -6.49 -14.73 -18.69
C VAL A 221 -6.20 -15.15 -20.13
N TYR A 222 -6.42 -14.26 -21.09
CA TYR A 222 -6.37 -14.66 -22.51
C TYR A 222 -5.88 -13.62 -23.50
N ASP A 223 -5.44 -14.08 -24.67
CA ASP A 223 -4.91 -13.24 -25.76
C ASP A 223 -3.77 -12.31 -25.30
N ASN A 224 -2.99 -12.72 -24.28
CA ASN A 224 -1.87 -11.93 -23.74
C ASN A 224 -0.52 -12.36 -24.34
N VAL A 225 0.45 -11.45 -24.30
CA VAL A 225 1.85 -11.69 -24.66
C VAL A 225 2.70 -11.66 -23.40
N VAL A 226 3.30 -12.79 -23.03
CA VAL A 226 4.05 -12.97 -21.78
C VAL A 226 5.45 -13.47 -22.09
N THR A 227 6.44 -12.58 -22.03
CA THR A 227 7.79 -12.88 -22.52
C THR A 227 8.91 -12.25 -21.73
N ASN A 228 10.09 -12.86 -21.77
CA ASN A 228 11.30 -12.33 -21.14
C ASN A 228 11.16 -12.06 -19.63
N ASN A 229 10.23 -12.74 -18.95
CA ASN A 229 10.10 -12.71 -17.49
C ASN A 229 10.96 -13.80 -16.85
N THR A 230 11.02 -13.88 -15.51
CA THR A 230 11.59 -15.05 -14.81
C THR A 230 10.62 -16.23 -14.89
N GLY A 231 9.37 -15.99 -14.50
CA GLY A 231 8.22 -16.86 -14.71
C GLY A 231 7.17 -16.14 -15.56
N GLY A 232 6.56 -16.85 -16.49
CA GLY A 232 5.58 -16.29 -17.42
C GLY A 232 4.23 -16.00 -16.75
N LEU A 233 3.38 -17.01 -16.71
CA LEU A 233 2.03 -16.94 -16.15
C LEU A 233 1.95 -17.84 -14.91
N LEU A 234 1.65 -17.24 -13.77
CA LEU A 234 1.62 -17.88 -12.46
C LEU A 234 0.18 -17.86 -11.94
N VAL A 235 -0.34 -19.03 -11.58
CA VAL A 235 -1.64 -19.19 -10.92
C VAL A 235 -1.37 -19.92 -9.61
N PHE A 236 -1.42 -19.22 -8.47
CA PHE A 236 -1.13 -19.90 -7.21
C PHE A 236 -1.81 -19.33 -5.98
N ASP A 237 -1.86 -20.14 -4.93
CA ASP A 237 -2.43 -19.75 -3.65
C ASP A 237 -1.38 -19.72 -2.54
N LEU A 238 -1.49 -18.73 -1.64
CA LEU A 238 -0.66 -18.62 -0.43
C LEU A 238 -1.47 -18.74 0.86
N PRO A 239 -0.88 -19.32 1.93
CA PRO A 239 -1.51 -19.38 3.25
C PRO A 239 -1.43 -18.04 3.99
N GLY A 240 -2.22 -17.88 5.06
CA GLY A 240 -2.12 -16.75 5.99
C GLY A 240 -2.79 -15.46 5.53
N LEU A 241 -3.61 -15.51 4.47
CA LEU A 241 -4.27 -14.35 3.87
C LEU A 241 -5.78 -14.26 4.18
N PRO A 242 -6.40 -13.08 4.07
CA PRO A 242 -7.86 -12.95 4.23
C PRO A 242 -8.66 -13.81 3.26
N GLN A 243 -8.29 -13.82 1.97
CA GLN A 243 -8.82 -14.75 0.97
C GLN A 243 -7.76 -15.80 0.66
N LYS A 244 -8.16 -17.07 0.74
CA LYS A 244 -7.34 -18.25 0.49
C LYS A 244 -8.05 -19.14 -0.53
N ASN A 245 -7.33 -20.09 -1.12
CA ASN A 245 -7.89 -21.14 -1.98
C ASN A 245 -8.66 -20.55 -3.18
N GLY A 246 -7.88 -19.96 -4.09
CA GLY A 246 -8.36 -19.54 -5.40
C GLY A 246 -8.89 -20.73 -6.19
N ARG A 247 -9.74 -20.43 -7.16
CA ARG A 247 -10.33 -21.47 -8.03
C ARG A 247 -10.91 -20.88 -9.30
N HIS A 248 -11.22 -21.74 -10.25
CA HIS A 248 -11.93 -21.40 -11.49
C HIS A 248 -11.12 -20.38 -12.31
N VAL A 249 -9.91 -20.78 -12.73
CA VAL A 249 -9.01 -19.93 -13.52
C VAL A 249 -8.82 -20.54 -14.90
N ARG A 250 -9.10 -19.75 -15.95
CA ARG A 250 -8.92 -20.15 -17.34
C ARG A 250 -7.82 -19.32 -17.98
N ALA A 251 -6.73 -19.96 -18.38
CA ALA A 251 -5.63 -19.33 -19.09
C ALA A 251 -5.59 -19.83 -20.54
N PHE A 252 -5.95 -19.00 -21.52
CA PHE A 252 -6.10 -19.45 -22.90
C PHE A 252 -5.68 -18.48 -23.99
N ARG A 253 -5.27 -19.01 -25.15
CA ARG A 253 -4.79 -18.20 -26.29
C ARG A 253 -3.71 -17.17 -25.95
N ASN A 254 -2.92 -17.44 -24.91
CA ASN A 254 -1.77 -16.61 -24.58
C ASN A 254 -0.55 -17.06 -25.40
N HIS A 255 0.34 -16.12 -25.68
CA HIS A 255 1.66 -16.40 -26.21
C HIS A 255 2.69 -16.23 -25.10
N ILE A 256 3.19 -17.35 -24.57
CA ILE A 256 4.04 -17.42 -23.38
C ILE A 256 5.41 -17.96 -23.79
N PHE A 257 6.39 -17.08 -23.96
CA PHE A 257 7.65 -17.49 -24.57
C PHE A 257 8.89 -16.81 -24.02
N LYS A 258 10.00 -17.54 -24.00
CA LYS A 258 11.33 -17.02 -23.59
C LYS A 258 11.32 -16.33 -22.22
N ASN A 259 10.54 -16.83 -21.26
CA ASN A 259 10.56 -16.34 -19.88
C ASN A 259 11.79 -16.89 -19.16
N ASN A 260 12.98 -16.43 -19.57
CA ASN A 260 14.28 -16.94 -19.16
C ASN A 260 15.12 -15.90 -18.40
N LEU A 261 14.53 -14.75 -18.06
CA LEU A 261 15.23 -13.69 -17.33
C LEU A 261 15.61 -14.20 -15.95
N ALA A 262 16.84 -13.87 -15.51
CA ALA A 262 17.29 -14.25 -14.17
C ALA A 262 16.36 -13.66 -13.10
N ASN A 263 16.04 -14.44 -12.07
CA ASN A 263 15.20 -13.98 -10.97
C ASN A 263 15.89 -12.82 -10.24
N PHE A 264 15.22 -11.67 -10.19
CA PHE A 264 15.70 -10.47 -9.53
C PHE A 264 14.81 -10.02 -8.37
N ALA A 265 13.87 -10.85 -7.93
CA ALA A 265 13.04 -10.55 -6.77
C ALA A 265 13.89 -10.40 -5.51
N PRO A 266 13.51 -9.51 -4.58
CA PRO A 266 14.13 -9.45 -3.27
C PRO A 266 14.07 -10.81 -2.56
N LYS A 267 15.21 -11.26 -2.02
CA LYS A 267 15.27 -12.52 -1.26
C LYS A 267 14.26 -12.52 -0.11
N GLY A 268 13.67 -13.69 0.17
CA GLY A 268 12.64 -13.86 1.18
C GLY A 268 11.21 -13.72 0.66
N ASN A 269 10.99 -13.06 -0.48
CA ASN A 269 9.70 -13.07 -1.17
C ASN A 269 9.39 -14.44 -1.76
N MET A 270 8.11 -14.76 -1.89
CA MET A 270 7.66 -16.05 -2.43
C MET A 270 8.11 -16.25 -3.89
N VAL A 271 7.89 -15.26 -4.75
CA VAL A 271 8.34 -15.28 -6.16
C VAL A 271 9.85 -15.34 -6.35
N ALA A 272 10.66 -15.03 -5.32
CA ALA A 272 12.12 -15.19 -5.39
C ALA A 272 12.56 -16.67 -5.48
N SER A 273 11.64 -17.60 -5.21
CA SER A 273 11.85 -19.04 -5.37
C SER A 273 11.43 -19.57 -6.74
N VAL A 274 10.80 -18.74 -7.59
CA VAL A 274 10.39 -19.14 -8.94
C VAL A 274 11.63 -19.33 -9.81
N PRO A 275 11.86 -20.52 -10.37
CA PRO A 275 12.99 -20.76 -11.26
C PRO A 275 12.87 -19.95 -12.55
N ALA A 276 13.96 -19.31 -12.98
CA ALA A 276 13.97 -18.63 -14.26
C ALA A 276 13.79 -19.67 -15.39
N GLY A 277 12.96 -19.39 -16.38
CA GLY A 277 12.60 -20.38 -17.40
C GLY A 277 11.27 -21.07 -17.16
N SER A 278 10.43 -20.57 -16.25
CA SER A 278 9.11 -21.13 -15.97
C SER A 278 8.08 -20.49 -16.90
N GLY A 279 7.41 -21.28 -17.75
CA GLY A 279 6.38 -20.80 -18.67
C GLY A 279 5.06 -20.56 -17.95
N VAL A 280 4.37 -21.64 -17.59
CA VAL A 280 3.16 -21.63 -16.76
C VAL A 280 3.43 -22.38 -15.46
N LEU A 281 3.13 -21.76 -14.31
CA LEU A 281 3.21 -22.39 -12.99
C LEU A 281 1.85 -22.35 -12.31
N ILE A 282 1.33 -23.52 -11.97
CA ILE A 282 0.12 -23.71 -11.18
C ILE A 282 0.54 -24.25 -9.81
N MET A 283 0.29 -23.50 -8.74
CA MET A 283 0.61 -23.94 -7.38
C MET A 283 -0.59 -23.89 -6.44
N ALA A 284 -0.97 -25.04 -5.90
CA ALA A 284 -2.01 -25.18 -4.86
C ALA A 284 -3.41 -24.65 -5.25
N THR A 285 -3.62 -24.20 -6.48
CA THR A 285 -4.91 -23.68 -6.95
C THR A 285 -5.74 -24.76 -7.60
N ASP A 286 -7.04 -24.75 -7.27
CA ASP A 286 -8.03 -25.68 -7.80
C ASP A 286 -8.68 -25.17 -9.08
N GLU A 287 -9.26 -26.08 -9.87
CA GLU A 287 -10.10 -25.74 -11.02
C GLU A 287 -9.38 -24.76 -11.96
N VAL A 288 -8.22 -25.18 -12.47
CA VAL A 288 -7.41 -24.41 -13.42
C VAL A 288 -7.44 -25.05 -14.79
N GLU A 289 -7.84 -24.31 -15.82
CA GLU A 289 -7.90 -24.76 -17.21
C GLU A 289 -6.87 -23.98 -18.06
N VAL A 290 -5.93 -24.68 -18.69
CA VAL A 290 -4.88 -24.09 -19.53
C VAL A 290 -5.04 -24.63 -20.94
N PHE A 291 -5.48 -23.79 -21.88
CA PHE A 291 -5.81 -24.26 -23.23
C PHE A 291 -5.57 -23.30 -24.38
N GLU A 292 -5.37 -23.83 -25.59
CA GLU A 292 -5.12 -23.03 -26.80
C GLU A 292 -3.94 -22.05 -26.68
N ASN A 293 -3.02 -22.25 -25.73
CA ASN A 293 -1.86 -21.39 -25.56
C ASN A 293 -0.72 -21.82 -26.48
N ARG A 294 0.11 -20.84 -26.87
CA ARG A 294 1.41 -21.07 -27.51
C ARG A 294 2.51 -20.87 -26.48
N ILE A 295 3.15 -21.96 -26.06
CA ILE A 295 4.15 -21.98 -24.97
C ILE A 295 5.50 -22.39 -25.56
N GLU A 296 6.47 -21.46 -25.57
CA GLU A 296 7.71 -21.68 -26.33
C GLU A 296 8.99 -21.26 -25.60
N ASP A 297 10.06 -22.06 -25.76
CA ASP A 297 11.44 -21.67 -25.42
C ASP A 297 11.65 -21.19 -23.96
N ASN A 298 10.87 -21.72 -23.01
CA ASN A 298 11.07 -21.50 -21.57
C ASN A 298 12.09 -22.54 -21.04
N ARG A 299 13.25 -22.10 -20.57
CA ARG A 299 14.44 -22.95 -20.39
C ARG A 299 14.31 -24.02 -19.30
N SER A 300 13.39 -23.84 -18.35
CA SER A 300 13.18 -24.74 -17.21
C SER A 300 11.95 -25.61 -17.37
N PHE A 301 10.77 -25.04 -17.23
CA PHE A 301 9.50 -25.77 -17.25
C PHE A 301 8.55 -25.08 -18.21
N SER A 302 7.95 -25.80 -19.16
CA SER A 302 6.92 -25.19 -20.01
C SER A 302 5.61 -25.04 -19.24
N VAL A 303 5.16 -26.11 -18.59
CA VAL A 303 4.05 -26.08 -17.63
C VAL A 303 4.42 -26.90 -16.39
N SER A 304 4.24 -26.34 -15.20
CA SER A 304 4.45 -27.03 -13.93
C SER A 304 3.22 -26.95 -13.04
N VAL A 305 2.78 -28.08 -12.48
CA VAL A 305 1.68 -28.19 -11.52
C VAL A 305 2.27 -28.69 -10.21
N VAL A 306 2.20 -27.90 -9.15
CA VAL A 306 2.85 -28.21 -7.87
C VAL A 306 1.95 -27.92 -6.68
N SER A 307 2.16 -28.63 -5.58
CA SER A 307 1.65 -28.30 -4.26
C SER A 307 2.50 -27.23 -3.62
N PHE A 308 1.93 -26.51 -2.66
CA PHE A 308 2.69 -25.59 -1.80
C PHE A 308 3.75 -26.31 -0.97
N LEU A 309 3.57 -27.61 -0.71
CA LEU A 309 4.48 -28.41 0.11
C LEU A 309 5.87 -28.59 -0.54
N ILE A 310 5.99 -28.35 -1.85
CA ILE A 310 7.26 -28.43 -2.57
C ILE A 310 8.32 -27.44 -2.02
N TYR A 311 7.88 -26.38 -1.34
CA TYR A 311 8.77 -25.41 -0.71
C TYR A 311 9.29 -25.84 0.68
N GLY A 312 8.91 -27.02 1.17
CA GLY A 312 9.38 -27.56 2.44
C GLY A 312 8.92 -26.77 3.67
N LYS A 313 7.98 -25.83 3.50
CA LYS A 313 7.46 -24.99 4.60
C LYS A 313 6.37 -25.72 5.36
N LYS A 314 6.42 -25.68 6.71
CA LYS A 314 5.35 -26.20 7.56
C LYS A 314 4.06 -25.41 7.32
N LEU A 315 2.99 -26.12 6.96
CA LEU A 315 1.66 -25.52 6.86
C LEU A 315 1.10 -25.31 8.28
N LYS A 316 0.91 -24.04 8.67
CA LYS A 316 0.34 -23.66 9.97
C LYS A 316 -1.11 -23.14 9.86
N ASP A 317 -1.62 -22.97 8.64
CA ASP A 317 -2.93 -22.40 8.39
C ASP A 317 -3.95 -23.51 8.12
N PRO A 318 -4.87 -23.81 9.05
CA PRO A 318 -5.82 -24.92 8.90
C PRO A 318 -6.92 -24.64 7.87
N HIS A 319 -7.01 -23.42 7.34
CA HIS A 319 -8.01 -23.03 6.34
C HIS A 319 -7.43 -22.93 4.92
N TYR A 320 -6.15 -23.27 4.75
CA TYR A 320 -5.47 -23.23 3.46
C TYR A 320 -5.36 -24.64 2.88
N ASP A 321 -5.71 -24.77 1.61
CA ASP A 321 -5.51 -25.98 0.83
C ASP A 321 -4.16 -25.90 0.10
N PRO A 322 -3.16 -26.75 0.42
CA PRO A 322 -1.87 -26.73 -0.25
C PRO A 322 -1.84 -27.55 -1.55
N PHE A 323 -2.92 -28.23 -1.94
CA PHE A 323 -2.93 -29.22 -3.02
C PHE A 323 -3.68 -28.70 -4.25
N PRO A 324 -3.11 -28.77 -5.46
CA PRO A 324 -3.87 -28.48 -6.67
C PRO A 324 -4.82 -29.63 -7.01
N ALA A 325 -6.07 -29.31 -7.34
CA ALA A 325 -7.07 -30.26 -7.84
C ALA A 325 -7.81 -29.76 -9.09
N GLN A 326 -8.31 -30.71 -9.90
CA GLN A 326 -9.10 -30.43 -11.10
C GLN A 326 -8.39 -29.55 -12.13
N VAL A 327 -7.06 -29.68 -12.26
CA VAL A 327 -6.28 -28.98 -13.28
C VAL A 327 -6.47 -29.67 -14.63
N TYR A 328 -6.82 -28.91 -15.66
CA TYR A 328 -7.02 -29.41 -17.03
C TYR A 328 -6.13 -28.65 -18.02
N ILE A 329 -5.17 -29.35 -18.62
CA ILE A 329 -4.25 -28.76 -19.60
C ILE A 329 -4.52 -29.42 -20.94
N HIS A 330 -5.01 -28.64 -21.92
CA HIS A 330 -5.37 -29.22 -23.21
C HIS A 330 -5.26 -28.28 -24.41
N ASP A 331 -5.14 -28.86 -25.61
CA ASP A 331 -5.12 -28.11 -26.87
C ASP A 331 -4.06 -26.99 -26.93
N ASN A 332 -2.96 -27.12 -26.17
CA ASN A 332 -1.85 -26.18 -26.21
C ASN A 332 -0.82 -26.59 -27.27
N THR A 333 -0.15 -25.61 -27.86
CA THR A 333 1.06 -25.82 -28.66
C THR A 333 2.28 -25.55 -27.79
N ILE A 334 3.01 -26.59 -27.41
CA ILE A 334 4.20 -26.49 -26.57
C ILE A 334 5.44 -26.87 -27.38
N LYS A 335 6.45 -25.99 -27.44
CA LYS A 335 7.63 -26.21 -28.27
C LYS A 335 8.91 -25.65 -27.65
N GLY A 336 9.97 -26.44 -27.69
CA GLY A 336 11.28 -26.04 -27.14
C GLY A 336 11.25 -25.93 -25.62
N GLY A 337 12.36 -25.47 -25.03
CA GLY A 337 12.49 -25.35 -23.58
C GLY A 337 13.00 -26.61 -22.87
N GLY A 338 13.08 -26.54 -21.54
CA GLY A 338 13.60 -27.62 -20.68
C GLY A 338 15.10 -27.90 -20.81
N THR A 339 15.83 -27.15 -21.63
CA THR A 339 17.24 -27.42 -21.97
C THR A 339 18.23 -26.97 -20.89
N ASP A 340 17.86 -26.00 -20.06
CA ASP A 340 18.71 -25.42 -19.03
C ASP A 340 17.87 -25.09 -17.78
N PRO A 341 17.42 -26.14 -17.05
CA PRO A 341 16.55 -25.96 -15.91
C PRO A 341 17.26 -25.32 -14.72
N ASP A 342 16.64 -24.29 -14.19
CA ASP A 342 17.10 -23.49 -13.07
C ASP A 342 16.53 -23.98 -11.72
N GLY A 343 17.15 -23.53 -10.63
CA GLY A 343 16.76 -23.88 -9.26
C GLY A 343 17.14 -25.30 -8.83
N GLU A 344 17.06 -25.56 -7.51
CA GLU A 344 17.48 -26.85 -6.92
C GLU A 344 16.73 -28.04 -7.50
N LEU A 345 15.41 -27.90 -7.68
CA LEU A 345 14.58 -28.93 -8.29
C LEU A 345 14.96 -29.17 -9.76
N GLY A 346 15.18 -28.10 -10.54
CA GLY A 346 15.58 -28.21 -11.93
C GLY A 346 16.91 -28.94 -12.10
N LEU A 347 17.91 -28.61 -11.28
CA LEU A 347 19.21 -29.28 -11.25
C LEU A 347 19.10 -30.75 -10.82
N LEU A 348 18.28 -31.04 -9.81
CA LEU A 348 18.01 -32.41 -9.39
C LEU A 348 17.38 -33.22 -10.52
N LEU A 349 16.32 -32.71 -11.15
CA LEU A 349 15.63 -33.41 -12.25
C LEU A 349 16.56 -33.62 -13.45
N LYS A 350 17.37 -32.61 -13.81
CA LYS A 350 18.41 -32.74 -14.85
C LYS A 350 19.36 -33.91 -14.58
N SER A 351 19.73 -34.15 -13.32
CA SER A 351 20.62 -35.26 -12.96
C SER A 351 19.96 -36.64 -13.07
N ILE A 352 18.63 -36.70 -13.00
CA ILE A 352 17.84 -37.95 -12.97
C ILE A 352 17.33 -38.32 -14.36
N VAL A 353 16.74 -37.37 -15.07
CA VAL A 353 16.06 -37.60 -16.36
C VAL A 353 16.75 -36.95 -17.56
N GLY A 354 17.82 -36.17 -17.33
CA GLY A 354 18.56 -35.47 -18.37
C GLY A 354 17.88 -34.18 -18.85
N THR A 355 18.33 -33.65 -19.98
CA THR A 355 17.74 -32.49 -20.67
C THR A 355 17.55 -32.81 -22.15
N PRO A 356 16.52 -32.27 -22.82
CA PRO A 356 15.51 -31.35 -22.28
C PRO A 356 14.60 -32.01 -21.27
N LEU A 357 14.20 -31.28 -20.22
CA LEU A 357 13.16 -31.74 -19.29
C LEU A 357 11.84 -31.92 -20.05
N PRO A 358 11.01 -32.90 -19.63
CA PRO A 358 9.64 -33.03 -20.11
C PRO A 358 8.87 -31.71 -19.98
N ALA A 359 8.03 -31.41 -20.98
CA ALA A 359 7.37 -30.11 -21.11
C ALA A 359 6.36 -29.84 -19.99
N ILE A 360 5.62 -30.87 -19.57
CA ILE A 360 4.67 -30.80 -18.47
C ILE A 360 5.24 -31.55 -17.26
N VAL A 361 5.40 -30.85 -16.14
CA VAL A 361 5.90 -31.42 -14.87
C VAL A 361 4.82 -31.34 -13.80
N TYR A 362 4.56 -32.45 -13.13
CA TYR A 362 3.61 -32.55 -12.02
C TYR A 362 4.34 -33.01 -10.77
N ASP A 363 4.07 -32.36 -9.63
CA ASP A 363 4.73 -32.71 -8.37
C ASP A 363 4.24 -34.03 -7.76
N GLY A 364 3.05 -34.51 -8.16
CA GLY A 364 2.47 -35.77 -7.69
C GLY A 364 1.84 -35.69 -6.29
N VAL A 365 1.87 -34.53 -5.63
CA VAL A 365 1.37 -34.39 -4.26
C VAL A 365 -0.14 -34.14 -4.30
N THR A 366 -0.91 -34.95 -3.57
CA THR A 366 -2.38 -34.83 -3.49
C THR A 366 -2.88 -34.93 -2.06
N ALA A 367 -4.08 -34.42 -1.80
CA ALA A 367 -4.71 -34.50 -0.49
C ALA A 367 -4.87 -35.96 0.01
N PRO A 368 -4.74 -36.21 1.34
CA PRO A 368 -4.93 -37.52 1.94
C PRO A 368 -6.33 -38.12 1.69
N SER A 369 -6.42 -39.45 1.59
CA SER A 369 -7.64 -40.16 1.21
C SER A 369 -8.84 -39.99 2.17
N GLN A 370 -8.63 -39.57 3.43
CA GLN A 370 -9.71 -39.34 4.40
C GLN A 370 -10.48 -38.02 4.16
N GLU A 371 -9.91 -37.04 3.46
CA GLU A 371 -10.62 -35.82 3.03
C GLU A 371 -11.39 -36.04 1.72
N LYS A 372 -10.93 -36.97 0.88
CA LYS A 372 -11.58 -37.41 -0.36
C LYS A 372 -12.94 -38.11 -0.14
N GLU A 373 -13.26 -38.53 1.08
CA GLU A 373 -14.58 -39.11 1.42
C GLU A 373 -15.63 -38.06 1.80
N LYS A 374 -15.24 -36.81 2.13
CA LYS A 374 -16.18 -35.71 2.42
C LYS A 374 -16.49 -34.83 1.20
N GLN A 375 -15.72 -34.92 0.12
CA GLN A 375 -16.00 -34.33 -1.20
C GLN A 375 -16.18 -35.47 -2.21
N ALA A 376 -17.41 -35.76 -2.60
CA ALA A 376 -17.75 -36.94 -3.38
C ALA A 376 -16.90 -37.14 -4.66
N ALA A 377 -16.33 -38.35 -4.78
CA ALA A 377 -16.19 -39.21 -5.96
C ALA A 377 -16.10 -38.58 -7.37
N LYS A 378 -14.95 -38.80 -8.04
CA LYS A 378 -14.64 -38.70 -9.48
C LYS A 378 -14.10 -37.37 -10.07
N THR A 379 -13.05 -36.79 -9.50
CA THR A 379 -12.22 -35.86 -10.30
C THR A 379 -10.74 -36.10 -10.06
N LYS A 380 -9.98 -36.29 -11.16
CA LYS A 380 -8.52 -36.41 -11.12
C LYS A 380 -7.91 -35.06 -10.73
N SER A 381 -6.80 -35.07 -10.00
CA SER A 381 -6.07 -33.82 -9.67
C SER A 381 -5.52 -33.12 -10.92
N LEU A 382 -5.12 -33.90 -11.93
CA LEU A 382 -4.62 -33.42 -13.21
C LEU A 382 -5.21 -34.25 -14.36
N THR A 383 -5.69 -33.56 -15.39
CA THR A 383 -6.18 -34.13 -16.66
C THR A 383 -5.44 -33.48 -17.83
N LEU A 384 -5.01 -34.27 -18.81
CA LEU A 384 -4.26 -33.84 -19.98
C LEU A 384 -4.93 -34.32 -21.27
N ALA A 385 -5.06 -33.46 -22.28
CA ALA A 385 -5.58 -33.83 -23.60
C ALA A 385 -4.97 -33.00 -24.73
N ASN A 386 -4.76 -33.58 -25.91
CA ASN A 386 -4.50 -32.82 -27.16
C ASN A 386 -3.35 -31.78 -27.13
N ASN A 387 -2.33 -31.91 -26.26
CA ASN A 387 -1.20 -30.96 -26.21
C ASN A 387 -0.08 -31.26 -27.24
N GLY A 388 -0.36 -32.14 -28.21
CA GLY A 388 0.64 -32.67 -29.15
C GLY A 388 1.57 -33.72 -28.53
N GLU A 389 2.67 -34.03 -29.21
CA GLU A 389 3.72 -34.93 -28.70
C GLU A 389 4.58 -34.20 -27.66
N VAL A 390 4.09 -34.12 -26.43
CA VAL A 390 4.78 -33.47 -25.30
C VAL A 390 5.28 -34.50 -24.31
N GLY A 391 6.50 -34.29 -23.80
CA GLY A 391 7.01 -35.05 -22.68
C GLY A 391 6.26 -34.69 -21.39
N PHE A 392 6.00 -35.69 -20.55
CA PHE A 392 5.43 -35.52 -19.22
C PHE A 392 6.34 -36.11 -18.14
N LEU A 393 6.29 -35.54 -16.94
CA LEU A 393 6.99 -36.04 -15.76
C LEU A 393 6.15 -35.86 -14.50
N ASN A 394 5.77 -36.96 -13.86
CA ASN A 394 5.34 -36.96 -12.47
C ASN A 394 6.56 -37.26 -11.58
N ILE A 395 6.95 -36.29 -10.75
CA ILE A 395 8.11 -36.43 -9.87
C ILE A 395 7.80 -37.13 -8.55
N ASP A 396 6.53 -37.23 -8.15
CA ASP A 396 6.06 -37.70 -6.84
C ASP A 396 6.97 -37.22 -5.70
N PHE A 397 6.88 -35.92 -5.42
CA PHE A 397 7.80 -35.20 -4.54
C PHE A 397 7.95 -35.86 -3.16
N SER A 398 6.87 -36.49 -2.65
CA SER A 398 6.88 -37.23 -1.38
C SER A 398 7.87 -38.40 -1.37
N ASN A 399 8.10 -39.03 -2.52
CA ASN A 399 9.04 -40.14 -2.70
C ASN A 399 10.42 -39.71 -3.22
N LEU A 400 10.56 -38.45 -3.68
CA LEU A 400 11.78 -37.88 -4.26
C LEU A 400 12.83 -37.50 -3.20
N THR A 401 13.27 -38.47 -2.39
CA THR A 401 14.32 -38.28 -1.38
C THR A 401 15.70 -38.71 -1.89
N PRO A 402 16.81 -38.11 -1.41
CA PRO A 402 18.16 -38.54 -1.79
C PRO A 402 18.41 -40.03 -1.56
N ALA A 403 17.87 -40.59 -0.47
CA ALA A 403 17.97 -42.01 -0.15
C ALA A 403 17.24 -42.88 -1.17
N ASN A 404 16.01 -42.52 -1.54
CA ASN A 404 15.23 -43.30 -2.52
C ASN A 404 15.84 -43.23 -3.92
N ILE A 405 16.39 -42.08 -4.31
CA ILE A 405 17.09 -41.90 -5.59
C ILE A 405 18.38 -42.73 -5.60
N ALA A 406 19.24 -42.58 -4.58
CA ALA A 406 20.54 -43.26 -4.51
C ALA A 406 20.41 -44.79 -4.44
N THR A 407 19.35 -45.29 -3.80
CA THR A 407 19.07 -46.74 -3.71
C THR A 407 18.26 -47.27 -4.89
N GLY A 408 17.84 -46.41 -5.82
CA GLY A 408 16.98 -46.77 -6.94
C GLY A 408 15.56 -47.20 -6.55
N LYS A 409 15.15 -46.97 -5.30
CA LYS A 409 13.79 -47.29 -4.80
C LYS A 409 12.70 -46.46 -5.47
N TYR A 410 13.06 -45.28 -5.96
CA TYR A 410 12.11 -44.41 -6.66
C TYR A 410 12.78 -43.71 -7.84
N ARG A 411 12.02 -43.56 -8.92
CA ARG A 411 12.35 -42.71 -10.07
C ARG A 411 11.08 -41.99 -10.52
N PRO A 412 11.18 -40.70 -10.89
CA PRO A 412 10.10 -39.98 -11.56
C PRO A 412 9.52 -40.76 -12.74
N SER A 413 8.20 -40.73 -12.88
CA SER A 413 7.47 -41.43 -13.94
C SER A 413 7.19 -40.51 -15.11
N GLY A 414 7.52 -40.94 -16.32
CA GLY A 414 7.08 -40.28 -17.55
C GLY A 414 5.76 -40.82 -18.11
N ASP A 415 5.09 -41.73 -17.39
CA ASP A 415 3.83 -42.33 -17.85
C ASP A 415 2.68 -41.31 -17.77
N LEU A 416 2.22 -40.91 -18.96
CA LEU A 416 1.14 -39.96 -19.16
C LEU A 416 -0.25 -40.61 -19.02
N ALA A 417 -0.37 -41.92 -19.25
CA ALA A 417 -1.66 -42.61 -19.39
C ALA A 417 -2.62 -42.42 -18.20
N PRO A 418 -2.16 -42.34 -16.92
CA PRO A 418 -3.05 -42.05 -15.79
C PRO A 418 -3.70 -40.67 -15.84
N TYR A 419 -3.10 -39.72 -16.55
CA TYR A 419 -3.50 -38.31 -16.62
C TYR A 419 -4.27 -37.98 -17.90
N GLU A 420 -4.19 -38.84 -18.92
CA GLU A 420 -4.99 -38.66 -20.14
C GLU A 420 -6.49 -38.79 -19.84
N GLY A 421 -7.26 -37.91 -20.47
CA GLY A 421 -8.72 -37.92 -20.36
C GLY A 421 -9.34 -36.57 -20.75
N THR A 422 -10.65 -36.50 -20.64
CA THR A 422 -11.43 -35.29 -20.89
C THR A 422 -12.06 -34.79 -19.60
N GLN A 423 -12.09 -33.48 -19.42
CA GLN A 423 -12.78 -32.80 -18.31
C GLN A 423 -13.75 -31.76 -18.90
N GLU A 424 -14.81 -31.42 -18.16
CA GLU A 424 -15.70 -30.32 -18.56
C GLU A 424 -14.94 -28.99 -18.47
N SER A 425 -15.04 -28.17 -19.52
CA SER A 425 -14.44 -26.83 -19.54
C SER A 425 -15.10 -25.91 -18.52
N LEU A 426 -14.29 -25.06 -17.92
CA LEU A 426 -14.75 -24.08 -16.95
C LEU A 426 -15.56 -22.99 -17.66
N GLN A 427 -16.57 -22.49 -16.95
CA GLN A 427 -17.47 -21.47 -17.49
C GLN A 427 -16.75 -20.13 -17.70
N PRO A 428 -17.06 -19.38 -18.78
CA PRO A 428 -16.49 -18.06 -18.98
C PRO A 428 -16.85 -17.05 -17.91
N VAL A 429 -15.86 -16.22 -17.54
CA VAL A 429 -16.07 -15.06 -16.68
C VAL A 429 -16.93 -14.06 -17.43
N LYS A 430 -18.01 -13.60 -16.79
CA LYS A 430 -18.89 -12.55 -17.32
C LYS A 430 -18.81 -11.35 -16.41
N LEU A 431 -18.08 -10.33 -16.86
CA LEU A 431 -18.03 -9.07 -16.13
C LEU A 431 -19.36 -8.32 -16.24
N LYS A 432 -19.76 -7.70 -15.14
CA LYS A 432 -20.92 -6.82 -15.10
C LYS A 432 -20.53 -5.44 -15.64
N PRO A 433 -21.44 -4.73 -16.35
CA PRO A 433 -21.22 -3.32 -16.69
C PRO A 433 -21.07 -2.46 -15.43
N HIS A 434 -20.34 -1.34 -15.56
CA HIS A 434 -20.23 -0.36 -14.48
C HIS A 434 -21.61 0.23 -14.15
N GLY A 435 -21.87 0.46 -12.86
CA GLY A 435 -23.11 1.04 -12.37
C GLY A 435 -23.29 2.51 -12.77
N ALA A 436 -24.52 3.02 -12.65
CA ALA A 436 -24.81 4.46 -12.78
C ALA A 436 -24.14 5.25 -11.64
N PRO A 437 -23.80 6.55 -11.82
CA PRO A 437 -23.22 7.35 -10.74
C PRO A 437 -24.24 7.47 -9.62
N ASN A 438 -23.84 7.21 -8.38
CA ASN A 438 -24.69 7.51 -7.24
C ASN A 438 -24.36 8.92 -6.71
N LEU A 439 -24.94 9.94 -7.36
CA LEU A 439 -24.74 11.34 -6.98
C LEU A 439 -25.34 11.70 -5.62
N SER A 440 -26.17 10.84 -5.02
CA SER A 440 -26.71 11.05 -3.68
C SER A 440 -25.69 10.80 -2.56
N GLN A 441 -24.54 10.19 -2.88
CA GLN A 441 -23.39 10.03 -1.98
C GLN A 441 -22.48 11.26 -1.90
N ASN A 442 -22.80 12.35 -2.61
CA ASN A 442 -21.96 13.53 -2.74
C ASN A 442 -21.99 14.49 -1.53
N THR A 443 -22.80 14.19 -0.50
CA THR A 443 -22.84 15.00 0.73
C THR A 443 -21.52 14.96 1.50
N THR A 444 -20.70 13.94 1.29
CA THR A 444 -19.36 13.79 1.88
C THR A 444 -18.33 14.76 1.30
N LEU A 445 -18.55 15.30 0.10
CA LEU A 445 -17.64 16.24 -0.57
C LEU A 445 -17.89 17.70 -0.18
N ASN A 446 -19.14 18.05 0.12
CA ASN A 446 -19.50 19.38 0.67
C ASN A 446 -18.61 19.75 1.86
N VAL A 447 -18.23 18.74 2.65
CA VAL A 447 -17.32 18.87 3.77
C VAL A 447 -15.98 19.54 3.41
N TYR A 448 -15.40 19.20 2.25
CA TYR A 448 -14.14 19.79 1.79
C TYR A 448 -14.36 21.13 1.08
N TYR A 449 -15.47 21.28 0.33
CA TYR A 449 -15.83 22.55 -0.31
C TYR A 449 -16.19 23.66 0.69
N ASP A 450 -16.85 23.30 1.79
CA ASP A 450 -17.28 24.20 2.87
C ASP A 450 -16.18 24.43 3.92
N ALA A 451 -15.03 23.77 3.81
CA ALA A 451 -13.93 23.89 4.76
C ALA A 451 -13.44 25.35 4.85
N PRO A 452 -13.37 25.95 6.05
CA PRO A 452 -12.91 27.32 6.21
C PRO A 452 -11.49 27.50 5.67
N ARG A 453 -11.23 28.59 4.94
CA ARG A 453 -9.94 28.81 4.27
C ARG A 453 -8.82 29.14 5.26
N LYS A 454 -9.16 29.68 6.45
CA LYS A 454 -8.21 30.00 7.51
C LYS A 454 -8.53 29.25 8.80
N LEU A 455 -7.51 28.75 9.50
CA LEU A 455 -7.67 28.06 10.78
C LEU A 455 -8.41 28.92 11.83
N SER A 456 -8.16 30.23 11.83
CA SER A 456 -8.80 31.18 12.76
C SER A 456 -10.32 31.24 12.63
N GLU A 457 -10.88 30.90 11.46
CA GLU A 457 -12.33 30.90 11.22
C GLU A 457 -13.04 29.78 11.99
N LEU A 458 -12.33 28.69 12.34
CA LEU A 458 -12.84 27.60 13.16
C LEU A 458 -12.98 27.99 14.64
N LYS A 459 -12.36 29.09 15.08
CA LYS A 459 -12.38 29.62 16.47
C LYS A 459 -11.97 28.57 17.51
N LEU A 460 -10.97 27.74 17.19
CA LEU A 460 -10.45 26.69 18.06
C LEU A 460 -9.54 27.24 19.17
N PHE A 461 -8.92 28.39 18.92
CA PHE A 461 -7.93 29.01 19.79
C PHE A 461 -8.28 30.47 20.08
N LYS A 462 -7.70 31.02 21.15
CA LYS A 462 -7.68 32.48 21.36
C LYS A 462 -6.72 33.14 20.37
N GLY A 463 -7.05 34.35 19.92
CA GLY A 463 -6.24 35.10 18.97
C GLY A 463 -6.12 34.40 17.61
N ASN A 464 -4.92 34.38 17.05
CA ASN A 464 -4.63 33.67 15.79
C ASN A 464 -4.28 32.19 15.98
N GLY A 465 -4.16 31.73 17.23
CA GLY A 465 -3.82 30.35 17.59
C GLY A 465 -2.33 30.04 17.73
N ALA A 466 -1.42 30.98 17.50
CA ALA A 466 0.02 30.72 17.58
C ALA A 466 0.48 30.28 18.99
N ASP A 467 -0.19 30.78 20.03
CA ASP A 467 0.10 30.40 21.43
C ASP A 467 -0.54 29.07 21.85
N GLN A 468 -1.29 28.42 20.95
CA GLN A 468 -2.03 27.16 21.20
C GLN A 468 -2.95 27.21 22.43
N GLN A 469 -3.39 28.41 22.85
CA GLN A 469 -4.33 28.58 23.95
C GLN A 469 -5.74 28.22 23.49
N PRO A 470 -6.37 27.18 24.06
CA PRO A 470 -7.69 26.73 23.61
C PRO A 470 -8.76 27.80 23.86
N ALA A 471 -9.70 27.92 22.91
CA ALA A 471 -10.92 28.69 23.10
C ALA A 471 -11.83 28.01 24.14
N ALA A 472 -12.85 28.73 24.63
CA ALA A 472 -13.83 28.16 25.55
C ALA A 472 -14.53 26.93 24.91
N GLY A 473 -14.61 25.82 25.65
CA GLY A 473 -15.18 24.56 25.17
C GLY A 473 -14.23 23.70 24.33
N VAL A 474 -12.96 24.10 24.19
CA VAL A 474 -11.91 23.29 23.58
C VAL A 474 -11.02 22.72 24.67
N ILE A 475 -10.88 21.40 24.71
CA ILE A 475 -10.26 20.65 25.81
C ILE A 475 -8.88 20.17 25.36
N PRO A 476 -7.78 20.62 25.98
CA PRO A 476 -6.46 20.07 25.69
C PRO A 476 -6.33 18.65 26.25
N TYR A 477 -5.56 17.80 25.56
CA TYR A 477 -5.22 16.47 26.05
C TYR A 477 -3.84 16.03 25.55
N ASP A 478 -3.28 15.00 26.17
CA ASP A 478 -2.06 14.33 25.76
C ASP A 478 -2.19 12.81 25.82
N LEU A 479 -1.29 12.10 25.14
CA LEU A 479 -1.28 10.64 25.06
C LEU A 479 -0.06 10.09 25.81
N ILE A 480 -0.18 8.91 26.42
CA ILE A 480 0.93 8.28 27.14
C ILE A 480 2.06 7.89 26.18
N THR A 481 1.72 7.13 25.14
CA THR A 481 2.61 6.81 24.03
C THR A 481 2.07 7.53 22.79
N THR A 482 2.94 8.30 22.13
CA THR A 482 2.57 9.17 21.02
C THR A 482 3.04 8.61 19.67
N LEU A 483 2.34 9.00 18.61
CA LEU A 483 2.80 8.77 17.24
C LEU A 483 4.11 9.55 17.02
N PHE A 484 5.13 8.83 16.58
CA PHE A 484 6.38 9.41 16.11
C PHE A 484 6.18 10.03 14.71
N THR A 485 6.64 11.27 14.58
CA THR A 485 6.57 12.05 13.34
C THR A 485 7.80 12.95 13.34
N ASP A 486 8.94 12.39 12.95
CA ASP A 486 10.23 13.09 12.85
C ASP A 486 10.60 13.98 14.06
N TYR A 487 10.35 13.51 15.29
CA TYR A 487 10.57 14.28 16.53
C TYR A 487 9.75 15.58 16.72
N THR A 488 8.72 15.82 15.90
CA THR A 488 7.76 16.91 16.14
C THR A 488 7.08 16.79 17.51
N SER A 489 6.94 17.92 18.19
CA SER A 489 6.00 18.09 19.31
C SER A 489 4.58 18.22 18.77
N LYS A 490 3.61 17.87 19.62
CA LYS A 490 2.19 17.75 19.23
C LYS A 490 1.28 18.33 20.29
N HIS A 491 0.57 19.39 19.94
CA HIS A 491 -0.51 19.95 20.77
C HIS A 491 -1.83 19.34 20.32
N ARG A 492 -2.63 18.81 21.26
CA ARG A 492 -3.88 18.13 20.91
C ARG A 492 -5.07 18.67 21.68
N PHE A 493 -6.19 18.77 20.98
CA PHE A 493 -7.42 19.31 21.55
C PHE A 493 -8.64 18.53 21.06
N ILE A 494 -9.69 18.54 21.88
CA ILE A 494 -11.02 18.01 21.58
C ILE A 494 -12.01 19.17 21.67
N ARG A 495 -12.85 19.34 20.67
CA ARG A 495 -14.04 20.18 20.75
C ARG A 495 -15.27 19.30 20.62
N LEU A 496 -16.08 19.25 21.66
CA LEU A 496 -17.35 18.54 21.64
C LEU A 496 -18.50 19.47 21.22
N PRO A 497 -19.57 18.92 20.61
CA PRO A 497 -20.81 19.67 20.42
C PRO A 497 -21.41 20.03 21.79
N PRO A 498 -22.05 21.20 21.94
CA PRO A 498 -22.66 21.60 23.21
C PRO A 498 -23.63 20.55 23.76
N GLY A 499 -23.46 20.16 25.02
CA GLY A 499 -24.32 19.20 25.72
C GLY A 499 -24.21 17.74 25.22
N LYS A 500 -23.19 17.40 24.42
CA LYS A 500 -22.93 16.03 23.98
C LYS A 500 -21.75 15.43 24.73
N GLN A 501 -21.75 14.10 24.84
CA GLN A 501 -20.78 13.34 25.61
C GLN A 501 -20.12 12.27 24.74
N ILE A 502 -18.86 11.99 25.02
CA ILE A 502 -18.10 10.85 24.52
C ILE A 502 -18.67 9.57 25.18
N SER A 503 -18.84 8.47 24.44
CA SER A 503 -19.08 7.16 25.05
C SER A 503 -17.76 6.45 25.32
N TYR A 504 -17.60 5.92 26.52
CA TYR A 504 -16.45 5.07 26.87
C TYR A 504 -16.41 3.81 25.99
N GLN A 505 -15.20 3.44 25.55
CA GLN A 505 -14.91 2.13 24.95
C GLN A 505 -13.71 1.51 25.65
N GLN A 506 -13.83 0.26 26.08
CA GLN A 506 -12.75 -0.47 26.75
C GLN A 506 -11.57 -0.75 25.81
N SER A 507 -11.86 -1.01 24.54
CA SER A 507 -10.86 -1.29 23.51
C SER A 507 -11.14 -0.43 22.28
N GLY A 508 -10.08 -0.02 21.58
CA GLY A 508 -10.19 0.90 20.46
C GLY A 508 -10.27 2.36 20.91
N VAL A 509 -10.54 3.24 19.93
CA VAL A 509 -10.69 4.68 20.13
C VAL A 509 -12.03 4.95 20.84
N LEU A 510 -12.09 5.98 21.69
CA LEU A 510 -13.35 6.40 22.32
C LEU A 510 -14.42 6.73 21.27
N GLU A 511 -15.69 6.53 21.61
CA GLU A 511 -16.79 6.87 20.69
C GLU A 511 -17.16 8.35 20.85
N PHE A 512 -16.96 9.15 19.82
CA PHE A 512 -17.28 10.58 19.86
C PHE A 512 -18.66 10.88 19.26
N PRO A 513 -19.40 11.87 19.79
CA PRO A 513 -20.66 12.30 19.21
C PRO A 513 -20.45 13.10 17.91
N VAL A 514 -21.41 13.01 16.98
CA VAL A 514 -21.46 13.85 15.77
C VAL A 514 -21.35 15.34 16.11
N GLY A 515 -20.51 16.05 15.37
CA GLY A 515 -20.09 17.45 15.58
C GLY A 515 -18.78 17.60 16.37
N THR A 516 -18.14 16.49 16.76
CA THR A 516 -16.82 16.54 17.42
C THR A 516 -15.73 16.97 16.46
N MET A 517 -14.76 17.76 16.95
CA MET A 517 -13.49 18.01 16.27
C MET A 517 -12.31 17.51 17.13
N LEU A 518 -11.37 16.79 16.52
CA LEU A 518 -10.08 16.43 17.09
C LEU A 518 -9.00 17.26 16.38
N ILE A 519 -8.24 18.02 17.14
CA ILE A 519 -7.29 18.99 16.63
C ILE A 519 -5.90 18.55 17.04
N LYS A 520 -4.95 18.60 16.11
CA LYS A 520 -3.54 18.25 16.34
C LYS A 520 -2.63 19.24 15.61
N THR A 521 -1.89 20.03 16.36
CA THR A 521 -0.86 20.92 15.80
C THR A 521 0.50 20.27 15.93
N PHE A 522 1.23 20.18 14.83
CA PHE A 522 2.61 19.69 14.77
C PHE A 522 3.55 20.89 14.81
N ALA A 523 4.57 20.80 15.66
CA ALA A 523 5.57 21.83 15.82
C ALA A 523 6.97 21.23 15.97
N TYR A 524 8.01 22.01 15.64
CA TYR A 524 9.37 21.70 16.06
C TYR A 524 9.77 22.62 17.21
N PRO A 525 10.31 22.07 18.32
CA PRO A 525 10.99 22.90 19.30
C PRO A 525 12.22 23.53 18.64
N LYS A 526 12.53 24.79 18.98
CA LYS A 526 13.75 25.43 18.47
C LYS A 526 15.00 24.79 19.08
N ASP A 527 14.92 24.43 20.37
CA ASP A 527 15.93 23.65 21.09
C ASP A 527 15.24 22.62 22.00
N MET A 528 15.46 21.32 21.75
CA MET A 528 14.87 20.23 22.54
C MET A 528 15.38 20.16 23.98
N ARG A 529 16.46 20.89 24.30
CA ARG A 529 17.06 20.94 25.63
C ARG A 529 16.49 22.09 26.47
N ASP A 530 15.82 23.05 25.84
CA ASP A 530 15.27 24.23 26.49
C ASP A 530 13.81 24.48 26.04
N SER A 531 12.87 24.14 26.92
CA SER A 531 11.44 24.36 26.68
C SER A 531 11.06 25.85 26.58
N GLN A 532 11.91 26.77 27.04
CA GLN A 532 11.68 28.22 26.95
C GLN A 532 12.12 28.81 25.61
N ALA A 533 12.89 28.07 24.79
CA ALA A 533 13.28 28.51 23.44
C ALA A 533 12.06 28.64 22.50
N GLY A 534 10.92 28.04 22.88
CA GLY A 534 9.69 28.03 22.11
C GLY A 534 9.76 27.08 20.91
N GLU A 535 8.69 27.08 20.13
CA GLU A 535 8.48 26.15 19.02
C GLU A 535 8.09 26.91 17.75
N ARG A 536 8.23 26.25 16.60
CA ARG A 536 7.67 26.68 15.30
C ARG A 536 6.52 25.75 14.95
N LEU A 537 5.30 26.29 14.87
CA LEU A 537 4.14 25.56 14.37
C LEU A 537 4.28 25.37 12.86
N LEU A 538 3.98 24.16 12.38
CA LEU A 538 4.11 23.78 10.98
C LEU A 538 2.74 23.61 10.35
N GLU A 539 1.92 22.78 10.98
CA GLU A 539 0.59 22.44 10.51
C GLU A 539 -0.37 22.21 11.68
N THR A 540 -1.65 22.50 11.46
CA THR A 540 -2.74 22.06 12.32
C THR A 540 -3.67 21.17 11.52
N ARG A 541 -3.77 19.90 11.91
CA ARG A 541 -4.74 18.94 11.37
C ARG A 541 -6.00 18.98 12.19
N VAL A 542 -7.13 19.03 11.50
CA VAL A 542 -8.47 19.00 12.09
C VAL A 542 -9.19 17.79 11.55
N GLU A 543 -9.50 16.84 12.43
CA GLU A 543 -10.45 15.76 12.15
C GLU A 543 -11.79 16.14 12.73
N PHE A 544 -12.89 15.81 12.06
CA PHE A 544 -14.22 16.16 12.54
C PHE A 544 -15.25 15.15 12.08
N LEU A 545 -16.27 14.98 12.91
CA LEU A 545 -17.28 13.95 12.76
C LEU A 545 -18.60 14.56 12.29
N GLU A 546 -18.98 14.28 11.05
CA GLU A 546 -20.30 14.59 10.49
C GLU A 546 -21.25 13.39 10.62
N PRO A 547 -22.57 13.54 10.38
CA PRO A 547 -23.50 12.41 10.37
C PRO A 547 -23.10 11.28 9.40
N THR A 548 -22.34 11.61 8.36
CA THR A 548 -21.85 10.68 7.34
C THR A 548 -20.53 9.99 7.70
N GLY A 549 -19.80 10.47 8.71
CA GLY A 549 -18.53 9.89 9.14
C GLY A 549 -17.47 10.92 9.54
N TRP A 550 -16.25 10.44 9.76
CA TRP A 550 -15.09 11.29 10.04
C TRP A 550 -14.45 11.81 8.76
N TYR A 551 -13.91 13.02 8.85
CA TYR A 551 -13.16 13.69 7.79
C TYR A 551 -11.94 14.38 8.41
N GLY A 552 -10.96 14.73 7.58
CA GLY A 552 -9.81 15.48 8.04
C GLY A 552 -9.16 16.32 6.94
N TYR A 553 -8.66 17.49 7.33
CA TYR A 553 -7.85 18.38 6.49
C TYR A 553 -6.79 19.10 7.32
N SER A 554 -5.80 19.65 6.63
CA SER A 554 -4.62 20.29 7.23
C SER A 554 -4.59 21.79 6.92
N TYR A 555 -4.16 22.58 7.89
CA TYR A 555 -3.81 23.99 7.71
C TYR A 555 -2.30 24.15 7.86
N ILE A 556 -1.64 24.84 6.93
CA ILE A 556 -0.20 25.10 6.97
C ILE A 556 0.05 26.50 7.54
N TRP A 557 0.90 26.59 8.56
CA TRP A 557 1.29 27.85 9.19
C TRP A 557 2.33 28.60 8.34
N ASN A 558 2.21 29.92 8.24
CA ASN A 558 3.24 30.74 7.61
C ASN A 558 4.48 30.90 8.51
N GLU A 559 5.58 31.36 7.92
CA GLU A 559 6.85 31.54 8.63
C GLU A 559 6.76 32.57 9.77
N GLU A 560 5.95 33.62 9.58
CA GLU A 560 5.73 34.66 10.58
C GLU A 560 4.81 34.22 11.74
N GLN A 561 4.24 33.01 11.68
CA GLN A 561 3.32 32.45 12.69
C GLN A 561 2.09 33.35 12.94
N THR A 562 1.63 34.03 11.90
CA THR A 562 0.49 34.95 11.96
C THR A 562 -0.82 34.32 11.49
N ASN A 563 -0.77 33.35 10.59
CA ASN A 563 -1.93 32.66 10.01
C ASN A 563 -1.60 31.21 9.64
N ALA A 564 -2.65 30.40 9.50
CA ALA A 564 -2.57 29.07 8.89
C ALA A 564 -3.70 28.90 7.87
N GLU A 565 -3.35 28.44 6.68
CA GLU A 565 -4.25 28.36 5.51
C GLU A 565 -4.54 26.92 5.12
N LEU A 566 -5.77 26.66 4.70
CA LEU A 566 -6.24 25.32 4.31
C LEU A 566 -5.39 24.79 3.15
N SER A 567 -4.83 23.60 3.32
CA SER A 567 -4.15 22.88 2.25
C SER A 567 -4.70 21.46 2.11
N LEU A 568 -5.65 21.28 1.19
CA LEU A 568 -6.19 19.96 0.87
C LEU A 568 -5.16 19.11 0.13
N GLY A 569 -4.40 19.70 -0.80
CA GLY A 569 -3.33 19.06 -1.55
C GLY A 569 -2.06 18.72 -0.75
N GLY A 570 -2.02 19.07 0.55
CA GLY A 570 -0.86 18.85 1.41
C GLY A 570 0.23 19.90 1.22
N GLY A 571 1.46 19.60 1.59
CA GLY A 571 2.57 20.54 1.43
C GLY A 571 3.86 20.07 2.06
N GLU A 572 4.90 20.88 1.94
CA GLU A 572 6.21 20.60 2.51
C GLU A 572 6.75 21.85 3.23
N VAL A 573 7.33 21.67 4.42
CA VAL A 573 7.92 22.75 5.22
C VAL A 573 9.36 22.37 5.59
N GLU A 574 10.33 23.19 5.19
CA GLU A 574 11.72 23.02 5.63
C GLU A 574 11.88 23.47 7.08
N VAL A 575 12.56 22.65 7.88
CA VAL A 575 12.68 22.83 9.33
C VAL A 575 14.07 22.48 9.83
N ASP A 576 14.52 23.26 10.82
CA ASP A 576 15.77 23.06 11.54
C ASP A 576 15.49 23.15 13.05
N TRP A 577 16.19 22.34 13.84
CA TRP A 577 16.13 22.39 15.31
C TRP A 577 17.45 21.97 15.96
N ILE A 578 17.61 22.31 17.24
CA ILE A 578 18.66 21.73 18.08
C ILE A 578 18.09 20.50 18.79
N HIS A 579 18.67 19.33 18.52
CA HIS A 579 18.20 18.07 19.09
C HIS A 579 18.66 17.88 20.54
N ALA A 580 18.14 16.84 21.21
CA ALA A 580 18.40 16.55 22.61
C ALA A 580 19.90 16.31 22.92
N ASP A 581 20.67 15.88 21.92
CA ASP A 581 22.14 15.73 21.99
C ASP A 581 22.91 17.05 21.81
N GLY A 582 22.20 18.16 21.56
CA GLY A 582 22.76 19.49 21.32
C GLY A 582 23.24 19.75 19.90
N GLN A 583 23.08 18.81 18.97
CA GLN A 583 23.44 19.00 17.57
C GLN A 583 22.28 19.62 16.78
N SER A 584 22.60 20.50 15.84
CA SER A 584 21.61 21.01 14.89
C SER A 584 21.26 19.93 13.87
N ARG A 585 19.97 19.76 13.59
CA ARG A 585 19.44 18.85 12.59
C ARG A 585 18.43 19.58 11.73
N SER A 586 18.28 19.11 10.50
CA SER A 586 17.31 19.63 9.54
C SER A 586 16.56 18.50 8.86
N THR A 587 15.32 18.77 8.48
CA THR A 587 14.52 17.88 7.65
C THR A 587 13.48 18.68 6.89
N ARG A 588 12.79 18.01 5.98
CA ARG A 588 11.61 18.54 5.32
C ARG A 588 10.38 17.85 5.89
N HIS A 589 9.60 18.58 6.67
CA HIS A 589 8.32 18.12 7.20
C HIS A 589 7.30 18.00 6.08
N LEU A 590 6.70 16.81 5.95
CA LEU A 590 5.66 16.54 4.97
C LEU A 590 4.29 16.68 5.61
N VAL A 591 3.45 17.51 5.01
CA VAL A 591 2.04 17.69 5.34
C VAL A 591 1.24 16.82 4.38
N PRO A 592 0.64 15.70 4.83
CA PRO A 592 -0.17 14.85 3.99
C PRO A 592 -1.39 15.60 3.43
N ASN A 593 -1.74 15.30 2.19
CA ASN A 593 -2.98 15.73 1.59
C ASN A 593 -4.19 14.99 2.22
N ALA A 594 -5.41 15.50 2.01
CA ALA A 594 -6.60 14.95 2.66
C ALA A 594 -6.87 13.47 2.33
N ASN A 595 -6.63 13.03 1.09
CA ASN A 595 -6.74 11.62 0.71
C ASN A 595 -5.61 10.78 1.32
N GLN A 596 -4.41 11.33 1.50
CA GLN A 596 -3.30 10.66 2.17
C GLN A 596 -3.58 10.43 3.66
N CYS A 597 -4.42 11.25 4.32
CA CYS A 597 -4.86 10.97 5.68
C CYS A 597 -5.51 9.58 5.78
N LEU A 598 -6.27 9.16 4.76
CA LEU A 598 -6.89 7.82 4.71
C LEU A 598 -5.86 6.68 4.62
N SER A 599 -4.62 6.95 4.21
CA SER A 599 -3.56 5.95 4.22
C SER A 599 -3.24 5.45 5.64
N CYS A 600 -3.46 6.28 6.66
CA CYS A 600 -3.34 5.88 8.07
C CYS A 600 -4.71 5.71 8.75
N HIS A 601 -5.67 6.57 8.41
CA HIS A 601 -6.96 6.67 9.08
C HIS A 601 -8.07 5.77 8.50
N SER A 602 -7.78 4.92 7.51
CA SER A 602 -8.77 3.96 7.01
C SER A 602 -8.81 2.67 7.84
N HIS A 603 -10.00 2.30 8.30
CA HIS A 603 -10.29 1.01 8.91
C HIS A 603 -11.63 0.46 8.40
N HIS A 604 -11.61 -0.68 7.70
CA HIS A 604 -12.76 -1.21 6.94
C HIS A 604 -13.41 -0.15 6.05
N ASP A 605 -12.56 0.55 5.29
CA ASP A 605 -12.94 1.56 4.30
C ASP A 605 -13.68 2.78 4.91
N LYS A 606 -13.54 3.00 6.22
CA LYS A 606 -14.05 4.16 6.94
C LYS A 606 -12.92 4.95 7.57
N TYR A 607 -13.00 6.28 7.53
CA TYR A 607 -12.13 7.15 8.31
C TYR A 607 -12.38 6.92 9.80
N VAL A 608 -11.34 6.63 10.56
CA VAL A 608 -11.34 6.54 12.02
C VAL A 608 -10.21 7.38 12.62
N PRO A 609 -10.44 8.09 13.73
CA PRO A 609 -9.36 8.74 14.45
C PRO A 609 -8.33 7.75 14.96
N ILE A 610 -7.12 8.22 15.27
CA ILE A 610 -6.04 7.41 15.83
C ILE A 610 -5.49 8.09 17.08
N GLY A 611 -5.39 7.33 18.18
CA GLY A 611 -4.70 7.78 19.40
C GLY A 611 -5.58 7.91 20.65
N PRO A 612 -6.78 8.53 20.60
CA PRO A 612 -7.67 8.72 21.76
C PRO A 612 -8.34 7.44 22.26
N THR A 613 -7.56 6.42 22.62
CA THR A 613 -8.07 5.24 23.32
C THR A 613 -8.11 5.51 24.83
N ALA A 614 -9.04 4.87 25.55
CA ALA A 614 -9.11 5.02 27.01
C ALA A 614 -7.74 4.70 27.66
N ALA A 615 -7.09 3.62 27.21
CA ALA A 615 -5.81 3.20 27.77
C ALA A 615 -4.65 4.18 27.51
N ASN A 616 -4.66 4.90 26.38
CA ASN A 616 -3.63 5.89 26.07
C ASN A 616 -3.92 7.27 26.67
N LEU A 617 -5.16 7.53 27.08
CA LEU A 617 -5.59 8.75 27.77
C LEU A 617 -5.48 8.64 29.29
N ASN A 618 -5.31 7.44 29.86
CA ASN A 618 -5.26 7.20 31.31
C ASN A 618 -3.95 7.70 31.97
N ARG A 619 -3.79 9.03 32.01
CA ARG A 619 -2.65 9.73 32.60
C ARG A 619 -3.07 11.05 33.24
N MET A 620 -2.18 11.58 34.06
CA MET A 620 -2.29 12.95 34.59
C MET A 620 -2.00 13.97 33.50
N PHE A 621 -2.69 15.10 33.56
CA PHE A 621 -2.52 16.28 32.70
C PHE A 621 -2.66 17.55 33.55
N ASP A 622 -1.85 18.57 33.26
CA ASP A 622 -1.84 19.84 33.99
C ASP A 622 -2.87 20.80 33.41
N TYR A 623 -4.08 20.77 33.97
CA TYR A 623 -5.14 21.71 33.61
C TYR A 623 -4.95 23.04 34.36
N ALA A 624 -5.68 24.08 33.95
CA ALA A 624 -5.61 25.41 34.56
C ALA A 624 -5.94 25.42 36.08
N HIS A 625 -6.71 24.44 36.58
CA HIS A 625 -7.03 24.28 38.01
C HIS A 625 -6.08 23.33 38.76
N GLY A 626 -5.11 22.72 38.08
CA GLY A 626 -4.16 21.76 38.64
C GLY A 626 -4.10 20.42 37.88
N ALA A 627 -3.20 19.55 38.32
CA ALA A 627 -3.01 18.22 37.74
C ALA A 627 -4.19 17.29 38.04
N GLU A 628 -4.77 16.68 37.00
CA GLU A 628 -5.87 15.72 37.12
C GLU A 628 -5.73 14.61 36.06
N ASN A 629 -6.24 13.41 36.34
CA ASN A 629 -6.31 12.35 35.34
C ASN A 629 -7.29 12.77 34.23
N GLN A 630 -6.92 12.60 32.96
CA GLN A 630 -7.72 13.09 31.84
C GLN A 630 -9.11 12.45 31.76
N LEU A 631 -9.24 11.15 32.04
CA LEU A 631 -10.54 10.47 32.04
C LEU A 631 -11.40 10.92 33.23
N ALA A 632 -10.78 11.16 34.39
CA ALA A 632 -11.46 11.75 35.54
C ALA A 632 -11.94 13.18 35.26
N TYR A 633 -11.12 14.00 34.60
CA TYR A 633 -11.48 15.34 34.18
C TYR A 633 -12.68 15.31 33.23
N LEU A 634 -12.66 14.45 32.20
CA LEU A 634 -13.79 14.30 31.28
C LEU A 634 -15.06 13.88 32.02
N LYS A 635 -14.96 12.94 32.98
CA LYS A 635 -16.09 12.46 33.77
C LYS A 635 -16.66 13.54 34.69
N ARG A 636 -15.80 14.26 35.41
CA ARG A 636 -16.18 15.33 36.35
C ARG A 636 -16.88 16.50 35.67
N ASN A 637 -16.53 16.78 34.41
CA ASN A 637 -17.12 17.85 33.62
C ASN A 637 -18.29 17.37 32.73
N ASP A 638 -18.80 16.15 32.95
CA ASP A 638 -19.93 15.57 32.20
C ASP A 638 -19.67 15.49 30.68
N LEU A 639 -18.41 15.23 30.28
CA LEU A 639 -17.98 15.15 28.88
C LEU A 639 -17.83 13.71 28.36
N ILE A 640 -17.82 12.72 29.26
CA ILE A 640 -17.78 11.29 28.94
C ILE A 640 -18.79 10.53 29.79
N LYS A 641 -19.54 9.63 29.17
CA LYS A 641 -20.49 8.73 29.84
C LYS A 641 -19.95 7.29 29.91
N ASP A 642 -20.49 6.52 30.85
CA ASP A 642 -20.18 5.10 31.05
C ASP A 642 -18.68 4.82 31.33
N CYS A 643 -17.92 5.84 31.70
CA CYS A 643 -16.49 5.73 32.01
C CYS A 643 -16.29 5.19 33.44
N PRO A 644 -15.60 4.05 33.62
CA PRO A 644 -15.16 3.59 34.93
C PRO A 644 -14.23 4.60 35.62
N GLU A 645 -13.94 4.38 36.91
CA GLU A 645 -12.87 5.12 37.56
C GLU A 645 -11.52 4.79 36.91
N PRO A 646 -10.59 5.76 36.77
CA PRO A 646 -9.32 5.55 36.07
C PRO A 646 -8.50 4.35 36.57
N ALA A 647 -8.62 4.00 37.86
CA ALA A 647 -7.94 2.85 38.45
C ALA A 647 -8.41 1.49 37.92
N ALA A 648 -9.59 1.42 37.30
CA ALA A 648 -10.15 0.21 36.70
C ALA A 648 -9.95 0.13 35.17
N ILE A 649 -9.28 1.13 34.58
CA ILE A 649 -9.05 1.22 33.14
C ILE A 649 -7.59 0.85 32.87
N GLU A 650 -7.37 -0.08 31.93
CA GLU A 650 -6.04 -0.46 31.45
C GLU A 650 -5.23 0.80 31.10
N ARG A 651 -3.93 0.82 31.38
CA ARG A 651 -3.06 1.96 31.08
C ARG A 651 -1.94 1.51 30.16
N LEU A 652 -1.80 2.15 29.00
CA LEU A 652 -0.65 1.86 28.15
C LEU A 652 0.65 2.28 28.85
N PRO A 653 1.72 1.47 28.78
CA PRO A 653 3.05 1.91 29.14
C PRO A 653 3.49 3.10 28.27
N ALA A 654 4.27 3.99 28.87
CA ALA A 654 4.96 5.04 28.15
C ALA A 654 6.22 4.43 27.50
N PHE A 655 6.26 4.44 26.17
CA PHE A 655 7.40 3.93 25.42
C PHE A 655 8.74 4.48 25.91
N ALA A 656 8.82 5.78 26.24
CA ALA A 656 10.05 6.44 26.67
C ALA A 656 10.40 6.25 28.16
N ASP A 657 9.48 5.74 29.00
CA ASP A 657 9.67 5.62 30.45
C ASP A 657 9.85 4.16 30.88
N ALA A 658 11.05 3.83 31.34
CA ALA A 658 11.41 2.48 31.79
C ALA A 658 10.69 2.02 33.06
N HIS A 659 10.07 2.93 33.82
CA HIS A 659 9.30 2.59 35.00
C HIS A 659 7.82 2.33 34.69
N SER A 660 7.38 2.56 33.45
CA SER A 660 5.97 2.46 33.06
C SER A 660 5.52 1.05 32.64
N GLY A 661 6.46 0.10 32.50
CA GLY A 661 6.22 -1.28 32.10
C GLY A 661 7.52 -1.99 31.72
N ASN A 662 7.46 -3.31 31.52
CA ASN A 662 8.61 -4.08 31.03
C ASN A 662 8.89 -3.80 29.54
N VAL A 663 10.01 -4.32 29.01
CA VAL A 663 10.45 -4.10 27.62
C VAL A 663 9.37 -4.53 26.62
N ASN A 664 8.80 -5.72 26.80
CA ASN A 664 7.73 -6.22 25.94
C ASN A 664 6.52 -5.28 25.95
N GLU A 665 6.00 -4.93 27.11
CA GLU A 665 4.83 -4.04 27.25
C GLU A 665 5.06 -2.68 26.57
N ARG A 666 6.22 -2.05 26.79
CA ARG A 666 6.58 -0.76 26.19
C ARG A 666 6.73 -0.83 24.66
N VAL A 667 7.34 -1.90 24.14
CA VAL A 667 7.45 -2.11 22.68
C VAL A 667 6.09 -2.38 22.06
N ARG A 668 5.26 -3.21 22.69
CA ARG A 668 3.90 -3.49 22.21
C ARG A 668 3.05 -2.22 22.19
N ALA A 669 3.18 -1.34 23.18
CA ALA A 669 2.52 -0.04 23.18
C ALA A 669 2.99 0.85 22.01
N TYR A 670 4.31 0.92 21.78
CA TYR A 670 4.88 1.67 20.65
C TYR A 670 4.39 1.16 19.30
N LEU A 671 4.47 -0.15 19.06
CA LEU A 671 4.01 -0.78 17.82
C LEU A 671 2.50 -0.59 17.62
N SER A 672 1.70 -0.68 18.68
CA SER A 672 0.26 -0.46 18.59
C SER A 672 -0.08 0.97 18.18
N VAL A 673 0.63 1.97 18.69
CA VAL A 673 0.37 3.39 18.36
C VAL A 673 0.91 3.75 16.98
N ASN A 674 2.12 3.29 16.64
CA ASN A 674 2.82 3.72 15.42
C ASN A 674 2.56 2.83 14.20
N CYS A 675 2.16 1.57 14.39
CA CYS A 675 2.01 0.60 13.30
C CYS A 675 0.65 -0.13 13.33
N GLY A 676 0.02 -0.28 14.51
CA GLY A 676 -1.18 -1.09 14.70
C GLY A 676 -2.43 -0.60 13.98
N HIS A 677 -2.50 0.68 13.60
CA HIS A 677 -3.60 1.19 12.78
C HIS A 677 -3.55 0.65 11.34
N CYS A 678 -2.34 0.50 10.76
CA CYS A 678 -2.15 -0.11 9.45
C CYS A 678 -2.13 -1.64 9.52
N HIS A 679 -1.36 -2.20 10.46
CA HIS A 679 -1.19 -3.63 10.67
C HIS A 679 -2.24 -4.13 11.67
N SER A 680 -3.48 -4.21 11.19
CA SER A 680 -4.64 -4.78 11.88
C SER A 680 -5.60 -5.39 10.85
N PRO A 681 -6.58 -6.21 11.27
CA PRO A 681 -7.53 -6.83 10.34
C PRO A 681 -8.32 -5.84 9.47
N GLY A 682 -8.58 -4.62 9.95
CA GLY A 682 -9.28 -3.58 9.20
C GLY A 682 -8.38 -2.53 8.54
N GLY A 683 -7.09 -2.49 8.85
CA GLY A 683 -6.17 -1.47 8.35
C GLY A 683 -5.71 -1.68 6.90
N ASN A 684 -4.98 -0.70 6.36
CA ASN A 684 -4.48 -0.74 4.98
C ASN A 684 -3.38 -1.78 4.73
N ALA A 685 -2.68 -2.25 5.77
CA ALA A 685 -1.69 -3.33 5.67
C ALA A 685 -2.26 -4.71 6.04
N ARG A 686 -3.60 -4.86 6.13
CA ARG A 686 -4.26 -6.14 6.46
C ARG A 686 -3.85 -7.31 5.57
N THR A 687 -3.51 -7.05 4.29
CA THR A 687 -3.07 -8.08 3.33
C THR A 687 -1.70 -8.68 3.67
N THR A 688 -0.95 -8.07 4.60
CA THR A 688 0.33 -8.61 5.10
C THR A 688 0.15 -9.74 6.12
N GLY A 689 -1.04 -9.87 6.73
CA GLY A 689 -1.32 -10.81 7.81
C GLY A 689 -0.77 -10.43 9.19
N LEU A 690 -0.16 -9.26 9.34
CA LEU A 690 0.40 -8.76 10.61
C LEU A 690 -0.66 -8.01 11.44
N ASP A 691 -0.74 -8.27 12.75
CA ASP A 691 -1.61 -7.60 13.71
C ASP A 691 -0.79 -7.07 14.91
N LEU A 692 -0.55 -5.76 14.90
CA LEU A 692 0.31 -5.07 15.88
C LEU A 692 -0.49 -4.34 16.97
N ARG A 693 -1.80 -4.61 17.09
CA ARG A 693 -2.61 -4.04 18.19
C ARG A 693 -2.12 -4.54 19.55
N TYR A 694 -2.19 -3.67 20.56
CA TYR A 694 -1.67 -3.95 21.90
C TYR A 694 -2.20 -5.26 22.51
N LEU A 695 -3.49 -5.53 22.35
CA LEU A 695 -4.15 -6.70 22.95
C LEU A 695 -3.95 -8.01 22.16
N GLN A 696 -3.34 -8.00 20.98
CA GLN A 696 -3.03 -9.23 20.23
C GLN A 696 -1.97 -10.06 20.95
N GLN A 697 -2.25 -11.35 21.15
CA GLN A 697 -1.39 -12.30 21.88
C GLN A 697 -0.82 -13.42 21.02
N ASP A 698 -1.34 -13.65 19.81
CA ASP A 698 -0.88 -14.70 18.89
C ASP A 698 0.50 -14.32 18.31
N PRO A 699 1.58 -15.07 18.64
CA PRO A 699 2.94 -14.77 18.17
C PRO A 699 3.06 -14.72 16.65
N ALA A 700 2.34 -15.58 15.93
CA ALA A 700 2.39 -15.63 14.47
C ALA A 700 1.79 -14.35 13.86
N LYS A 701 0.68 -13.85 14.43
CA LYS A 701 0.08 -12.57 14.01
C LYS A 701 0.93 -11.35 14.39
N ILE A 702 1.72 -11.46 15.45
CA ILE A 702 2.67 -10.43 15.87
C ILE A 702 3.88 -10.37 14.92
N GLY A 703 4.15 -11.45 14.17
CA GLY A 703 5.24 -11.55 13.19
C GLY A 703 6.34 -12.54 13.56
N VAL A 704 6.24 -13.24 14.68
CA VAL A 704 7.26 -14.22 15.11
C VAL A 704 7.27 -15.40 14.13
N TRP A 705 8.42 -15.60 13.46
CA TRP A 705 8.61 -16.61 12.40
C TRP A 705 7.61 -16.52 11.24
N LYS A 706 6.97 -15.36 11.07
CA LYS A 706 6.02 -15.14 9.99
C LYS A 706 6.76 -14.74 8.72
N THR A 707 6.53 -15.46 7.62
CA THR A 707 7.12 -15.09 6.32
C THR A 707 6.39 -13.88 5.70
N PRO A 708 7.10 -13.02 4.95
CA PRO A 708 6.48 -11.90 4.26
C PRO A 708 5.63 -12.39 3.08
N VAL A 709 4.47 -11.75 2.88
CA VAL A 709 3.59 -11.99 1.73
C VAL A 709 3.88 -10.94 0.66
N ALA A 710 3.59 -9.67 0.97
CA ALA A 710 3.70 -8.53 0.05
C ALA A 710 4.70 -7.49 0.58
N ALA A 711 5.92 -7.91 0.91
CA ALA A 711 6.94 -7.00 1.44
C ALA A 711 7.79 -6.35 0.35
N GLY A 712 7.91 -6.96 -0.84
CA GLY A 712 8.78 -6.44 -1.91
C GLY A 712 10.20 -6.16 -1.38
N ARG A 713 10.74 -4.99 -1.73
CA ARG A 713 12.03 -4.51 -1.20
C ARG A 713 12.05 -4.29 0.31
N GLY A 714 10.89 -4.12 0.93
CA GLY A 714 10.77 -3.93 2.36
C GLY A 714 11.19 -5.14 3.20
N SER A 715 11.38 -6.33 2.60
CA SER A 715 11.98 -7.46 3.32
C SER A 715 13.47 -7.24 3.64
N GLY A 716 14.17 -6.40 2.86
CA GLY A 716 15.63 -6.26 2.96
C GLY A 716 16.38 -7.58 2.79
N GLY A 717 15.81 -8.55 2.06
CA GLY A 717 16.40 -9.87 1.86
C GLY A 717 16.19 -10.87 2.99
N ARG A 718 15.36 -10.55 3.99
CA ARG A 718 15.12 -11.38 5.18
C ARG A 718 13.89 -12.26 5.02
N SER A 719 13.91 -13.42 5.68
CA SER A 719 12.87 -14.45 5.52
C SER A 719 11.66 -14.28 6.45
N TYR A 720 11.80 -13.56 7.56
CA TYR A 720 10.78 -13.50 8.61
C TYR A 720 10.57 -12.09 9.16
N ASP A 721 9.32 -11.76 9.48
CA ASP A 721 8.90 -10.50 10.07
C ASP A 721 9.69 -10.23 11.38
N ILE A 722 9.72 -11.22 12.27
CA ILE A 722 10.53 -11.26 13.50
C ILE A 722 11.20 -12.63 13.65
N VAL A 723 12.51 -12.62 13.93
CA VAL A 723 13.33 -13.78 14.31
C VAL A 723 13.72 -13.64 15.78
N PRO A 724 13.14 -14.41 16.70
CA PRO A 724 13.50 -14.41 18.12
C PRO A 724 15.01 -14.52 18.35
N GLY A 725 15.56 -13.67 19.21
CA GLY A 725 16.99 -13.62 19.53
C GLY A 725 17.89 -13.05 18.43
N ALA A 726 17.36 -12.73 17.23
CA ALA A 726 18.15 -12.23 16.11
C ALA A 726 17.52 -10.99 15.43
N PRO A 727 17.63 -9.80 16.05
CA PRO A 727 17.11 -8.55 15.48
C PRO A 727 17.58 -8.28 14.05
N GLU A 728 18.86 -8.56 13.76
CA GLU A 728 19.45 -8.31 12.45
C GLU A 728 18.86 -9.18 11.33
N LYS A 729 18.26 -10.33 11.68
CA LYS A 729 17.58 -11.22 10.73
C LYS A 729 16.08 -10.91 10.56
N SER A 730 15.55 -9.93 11.31
CA SER A 730 14.12 -9.59 11.36
C SER A 730 13.77 -8.47 10.38
N ILE A 731 12.73 -8.65 9.55
CA ILE A 731 12.25 -7.62 8.63
C ILE A 731 11.80 -6.37 9.39
N LEU A 732 11.11 -6.52 10.53
CA LEU A 732 10.67 -5.40 11.37
C LEU A 732 11.82 -4.44 11.69
N MET A 733 12.97 -4.99 12.11
CA MET A 733 14.16 -4.19 12.46
C MET A 733 14.71 -3.45 11.24
N HIS A 734 14.85 -4.14 10.10
CA HIS A 734 15.32 -3.54 8.85
C HIS A 734 14.45 -2.34 8.44
N ARG A 735 13.13 -2.50 8.48
CA ARG A 735 12.18 -1.47 8.04
C ARG A 735 12.20 -0.24 8.95
N LEU A 736 12.33 -0.43 10.26
CA LEU A 736 12.42 0.66 11.23
C LEU A 736 13.72 1.46 11.09
N GLN A 737 14.80 0.83 10.62
CA GLN A 737 16.11 1.46 10.45
C GLN A 737 16.33 2.05 9.05
N SER A 738 15.44 1.79 8.09
CA SER A 738 15.62 2.19 6.71
C SER A 738 15.03 3.57 6.43
N ASN A 739 15.75 4.38 5.66
CA ASN A 739 15.24 5.59 5.02
C ASN A 739 14.90 5.38 3.53
N ASP A 740 15.11 4.17 2.99
CA ASP A 740 14.67 3.82 1.64
C ASP A 740 13.14 3.83 1.61
N LEU A 741 12.55 4.62 0.72
CA LEU A 741 11.10 4.74 0.54
C LEU A 741 10.39 3.41 0.36
N ALA A 742 11.05 2.44 -0.27
CA ALA A 742 10.48 1.12 -0.52
C ALA A 742 10.54 0.18 0.69
N ALA A 743 11.31 0.52 1.73
CA ALA A 743 11.50 -0.32 2.90
C ALA A 743 11.05 0.34 4.21
N ARG A 744 11.23 1.66 4.34
CA ARG A 744 10.94 2.43 5.55
C ARG A 744 9.51 2.22 6.03
N MET A 745 9.34 2.20 7.34
CA MET A 745 8.03 2.17 8.00
C MET A 745 7.98 3.19 9.15
N PRO A 746 6.91 3.99 9.25
CA PRO A 746 5.82 4.15 8.28
C PRO A 746 6.28 4.70 6.92
N ASN A 747 5.57 4.37 5.84
CA ASN A 747 5.91 4.78 4.47
C ASN A 747 5.61 6.28 4.20
N ILE A 748 4.74 6.89 5.00
CA ILE A 748 4.28 8.28 4.89
C ILE A 748 4.59 9.03 6.19
N GLY A 749 4.98 10.31 6.07
CA GLY A 749 5.07 11.24 7.20
C GLY A 749 6.25 11.05 8.15
N ASN A 750 7.16 10.11 7.87
CA ASN A 750 8.42 9.93 8.60
C ASN A 750 9.60 9.85 7.62
N ARG A 751 10.65 10.63 7.90
CA ARG A 751 11.91 10.69 7.15
C ARG A 751 13.13 10.43 8.03
N ILE A 752 12.94 10.38 9.35
CA ILE A 752 13.99 10.20 10.34
C ILE A 752 13.75 8.88 11.08
N VAL A 753 14.81 8.11 11.26
CA VAL A 753 14.80 6.90 12.09
C VAL A 753 14.67 7.32 13.56
N HIS A 754 13.64 6.80 14.24
CA HIS A 754 13.46 6.96 15.69
C HIS A 754 14.42 6.04 16.44
N GLN A 755 15.62 6.55 16.76
CA GLN A 755 16.72 5.75 17.30
C GLN A 755 16.37 5.06 18.61
N GLU A 756 15.65 5.76 19.49
CA GLU A 756 15.22 5.25 20.78
C GLU A 756 14.28 4.04 20.62
N ALA A 757 13.37 4.07 19.65
CA ALA A 757 12.48 2.93 19.37
C ALA A 757 13.20 1.78 18.71
N VAL A 758 14.14 2.06 17.80
CA VAL A 758 15.00 1.02 17.21
C VAL A 758 15.74 0.27 18.31
N GLU A 759 16.33 0.97 19.28
CA GLU A 759 17.09 0.35 20.36
C GLU A 759 16.19 -0.51 21.27
N LEU A 760 15.04 0.01 21.70
CA LEU A 760 14.13 -0.75 22.57
C LEU A 760 13.54 -1.99 21.85
N ILE A 761 13.21 -1.88 20.56
CA ILE A 761 12.70 -3.00 19.76
C ILE A 761 13.81 -4.03 19.50
N ARG A 762 15.05 -3.58 19.33
CA ARG A 762 16.23 -4.45 19.22
C ARG A 762 16.43 -5.24 20.50
N GLN A 763 16.37 -4.58 21.66
CA GLN A 763 16.41 -5.25 22.95
C GLN A 763 15.28 -6.28 23.06
N TRP A 764 14.04 -5.89 22.75
CA TRP A 764 12.88 -6.77 22.80
C TRP A 764 13.05 -8.04 21.96
N ILE A 765 13.50 -7.92 20.70
CA ILE A 765 13.73 -9.09 19.83
C ILE A 765 14.89 -9.95 20.38
N SER A 766 15.94 -9.33 20.92
CA SER A 766 17.10 -10.05 21.49
C SER A 766 16.73 -10.86 22.73
N GLU A 767 15.78 -10.37 23.53
CA GLU A 767 15.29 -11.02 24.75
C GLU A 767 14.22 -12.11 24.49
N MET A 768 13.72 -12.24 23.26
CA MET A 768 12.78 -13.32 22.92
C MET A 768 13.44 -14.68 23.00
N GLU A 769 12.79 -15.62 23.67
CA GLU A 769 13.23 -17.02 23.68
C GLU A 769 13.13 -17.62 22.27
N ALA A 770 14.26 -18.06 21.73
CA ALA A 770 14.27 -18.93 20.56
C ALA A 770 13.80 -20.32 21.01
N THR A 771 12.59 -20.72 20.66
CA THR A 771 12.17 -22.10 20.87
C THR A 771 13.05 -23.01 20.01
N ASN A 772 13.69 -24.00 20.66
CA ASN A 772 14.75 -24.84 20.08
C ASN A 772 14.33 -25.66 18.83
N ASP A 773 13.05 -25.72 18.49
CA ASP A 773 12.54 -26.49 17.35
C ASP A 773 12.55 -25.73 16.00
N GLU A 774 12.85 -24.43 15.99
CA GLU A 774 12.80 -23.61 14.75
C GLU A 774 14.12 -22.89 14.40
N ALA A 775 15.12 -22.89 15.30
CA ALA A 775 16.47 -22.35 15.02
C ALA A 775 17.34 -23.25 14.10
N ALA A 776 16.85 -24.45 13.76
CA ALA A 776 17.56 -25.48 13.00
C ALA A 776 17.10 -25.66 11.54
N GLN A 777 16.28 -24.75 10.99
CA GLN A 777 15.78 -24.83 9.60
C GLN A 777 16.38 -23.76 8.69
#